data_AF-A0A511T1B6-F1
#
_entry.id   AF-A0A511T1B6-F1
#
_cell.length_a   1.000
_cell.length_b   1.000
_cell.length_c   1.000
_cell.angle_alpha   90.00
_cell.angle_beta   90.00
_cell.angle_gamma   90.00
#
_symmetry.space_group_name_H-M   'P 1'
#
loop_
_entity.id
_entity.type
_entity.pdbx_description
1 polymer ?
#
loop_
_entity_poly.entity_id
_entity_poly.type
_entity_poly.pdbx_seq_one_letter_code
_entity_poly.pdbx_strand_id
1 'polypeptide(L)'
;MGMTRIGPRPSRALLLCLMFVPLVLACSSESEPVKEVPVEVPAYKRACLPARTAERIPLRQAGTRPTVTETFDHLKSRVDAQCASCHVAPNIQGGFQYTSDVEGLKRDGARMALKAAQGEMPPRATPAQLKDAVEVSCALQAWLAEGAPTGAFPVKCEASSEGGVTVAREVGDAMTDLGNCVPHVSPEYPLGSDAPKDTFFAGLTKLPRLLSETDTDIMTFDMAKLVEHGTVAFAPTYPLFSDNAKKLRLVHVPAGQSIRYDAETKRFHVPPNTRFYKTFFKAVSDGNGHRRYRRIETRLIVVREPWNQSLFGTYLWNEDETVAELHDLRYRDNEPFSDRVLVYKAFEIGGATRNYAVPGAHRCVQCHTGAEARNFVLGFTPLQLNRRASGEAGVDAKTLVEEDELNQMDRLVRYGVVTGVPAFRELAALEEHLPRLERFAEARALPGSEEARKAALELQGYFVGNCGQCHSPHGFAVQSNPAIASLDFTAEGILFGWNPCGVKESNGQRVYADCEVPSFQQDLVLRTPSSTLYQRVARDTDARVIHMPTNVPGKDCRASLLVARYLATLEWPAEKSLSPEAKLEAVRTRLRQADTAVAGSCSDPADVTWIAEDFTDKVPYEPRGHDWRQAIGHGPFEFLTRYAITERHEQLAKKRFPTNWWQPKRVCSFPTRSSPPDGHDPWNDARDKWMVNALGNPRAPWGELYYSTPGATAYQGICANCHGRAGDGQTGAAKVLVALNGGRVANLVSGMFGATDGVSNLGLFDSLNPHGAARYLAYMASGGTTVQFTPEFMSAWIKYGEVDIDFSPRASDWSKWGANMLGAGRGACDLIRTGNFGTASAEPPSGNRNAVGGVRMWEEVCTLDNVLTDAVRSGQEPSLTEWLQRAQFNVGVMAYFYLRDELSRGASAIHPLRTECERGVTP
;
A
#
# COMPACT_ATOMS: atom_id res chain seq x y z
N MET A 1 43.75 32.34 -37.14
CA MET A 1 44.71 31.33 -37.67
C MET A 1 44.07 29.97 -37.42
N GLY A 2 43.91 29.02 -38.35
CA GLY A 2 44.47 28.82 -39.70
C GLY A 2 45.20 27.45 -39.75
N MET A 3 45.11 26.60 -40.78
CA MET A 3 44.52 26.70 -42.13
C MET A 3 44.18 25.31 -42.72
N THR A 4 43.10 25.20 -43.54
CA THR A 4 42.91 24.46 -44.84
C THR A 4 43.48 23.03 -45.07
N ARG A 5 42.94 22.14 -45.93
CA ARG A 5 42.50 22.27 -47.36
C ARG A 5 41.40 21.24 -47.78
N ILE A 6 40.96 21.32 -49.05
CA ILE A 6 39.77 20.66 -49.64
C ILE A 6 40.09 19.98 -51.00
N GLY A 7 39.40 18.87 -51.31
CA GLY A 7 38.98 18.46 -52.66
C GLY A 7 39.72 17.27 -53.33
N PRO A 8 39.24 16.72 -54.47
CA PRO A 8 37.90 16.86 -55.09
C PRO A 8 37.30 15.53 -55.66
N ARG A 9 36.12 15.62 -56.33
CA ARG A 9 35.57 14.66 -57.36
C ARG A 9 35.69 15.36 -58.76
N PRO A 10 35.32 14.82 -59.97
CA PRO A 10 34.55 13.59 -60.30
C PRO A 10 34.91 12.80 -61.63
N SER A 11 34.13 11.73 -61.89
CA SER A 11 33.54 11.29 -63.19
C SER A 11 34.30 10.68 -64.41
N ARG A 12 33.72 9.57 -64.92
CA ARG A 12 33.49 9.12 -66.33
C ARG A 12 34.62 8.53 -67.22
N ALA A 13 34.55 7.20 -67.43
CA ALA A 13 34.71 6.46 -68.70
C ALA A 13 34.13 5.01 -68.53
N LEU A 14 33.56 4.23 -69.46
CA LEU A 14 32.97 4.36 -70.82
C LEU A 14 33.67 3.59 -71.99
N LEU A 15 33.03 2.50 -72.44
CA LEU A 15 33.38 1.58 -73.58
C LEU A 15 34.75 0.85 -73.44
N LEU A 16 35.08 -0.26 -74.12
CA LEU A 16 34.47 -1.01 -75.25
C LEU A 16 34.74 -2.55 -75.10
N CYS A 17 34.18 -3.39 -75.98
CA CYS A 17 34.48 -4.83 -76.15
C CYS A 17 35.96 -5.11 -76.60
N LEU A 18 36.51 -6.33 -76.76
CA LEU A 18 35.94 -7.65 -77.12
C LEU A 18 36.97 -8.80 -76.87
N MET A 19 36.46 -10.04 -76.77
CA MET A 19 37.09 -11.40 -76.87
C MET A 19 37.53 -12.07 -75.55
N PHE A 20 37.47 -13.40 -75.35
CA PHE A 20 37.55 -14.55 -76.28
C PHE A 20 36.62 -15.73 -75.87
N VAL A 21 36.45 -16.73 -76.75
CA VAL A 21 35.56 -17.91 -76.56
C VAL A 21 36.35 -19.23 -76.57
N PRO A 22 35.90 -20.26 -75.81
CA PRO A 22 35.87 -21.63 -76.35
C PRO A 22 34.47 -22.28 -76.25
N LEU A 23 34.06 -22.97 -77.32
CA LEU A 23 32.95 -23.94 -77.30
C LEU A 23 33.43 -25.26 -76.70
N VAL A 24 32.55 -26.00 -76.02
CA VAL A 24 32.37 -27.45 -76.30
C VAL A 24 30.87 -27.80 -76.25
N LEU A 25 30.49 -28.74 -77.10
CA LEU A 25 29.21 -29.48 -77.18
C LEU A 25 28.93 -30.30 -75.89
N ALA A 26 27.76 -30.91 -75.66
CA ALA A 26 26.36 -30.71 -76.07
C ALA A 26 25.51 -31.78 -75.34
N CYS A 27 24.18 -31.61 -75.29
CA CYS A 27 23.16 -32.68 -75.39
C CYS A 27 21.79 -32.11 -75.00
N SER A 28 20.82 -32.15 -75.92
CA SER A 28 19.43 -31.76 -75.63
C SER A 28 18.61 -32.97 -75.23
N SER A 29 18.01 -32.93 -74.05
CA SER A 29 16.88 -33.79 -73.68
C SER A 29 15.81 -32.92 -73.05
N GLU A 30 14.75 -32.61 -73.79
CA GLU A 30 13.59 -31.92 -73.25
C GLU A 30 12.86 -32.86 -72.26
N SER A 31 12.69 -32.40 -71.02
CA SER A 31 11.79 -33.04 -70.06
C SER A 31 10.42 -32.35 -70.10
N GLU A 32 9.34 -33.14 -70.02
CA GLU A 32 7.99 -32.57 -69.98
C GLU A 32 7.82 -31.59 -68.81
N PRO A 33 6.97 -30.55 -68.96
CA PRO A 33 6.68 -29.61 -67.89
C PRO A 33 6.00 -30.34 -66.73
N VAL A 34 6.70 -30.41 -65.59
CA VAL A 34 6.16 -31.00 -64.36
C VAL A 34 4.90 -30.24 -63.97
N LYS A 35 3.76 -30.94 -63.95
CA LYS A 35 2.52 -30.39 -63.37
C LYS A 35 2.75 -30.18 -61.88
N GLU A 36 2.76 -28.92 -61.46
CA GLU A 36 2.67 -28.56 -60.05
C GLU A 36 1.34 -29.10 -59.50
N VAL A 37 1.42 -30.18 -58.73
CA VAL A 37 0.33 -30.59 -57.86
C VAL A 37 0.31 -29.60 -56.70
N PRO A 38 -0.79 -28.86 -56.45
CA PRO A 38 -0.86 -27.97 -55.31
C PRO A 38 -0.75 -28.79 -54.03
N VAL A 39 0.38 -28.69 -53.35
CA VAL A 39 0.51 -29.24 -52.00
C VAL A 39 -0.22 -28.27 -51.07
N GLU A 40 -1.48 -28.58 -50.78
CA GLU A 40 -2.16 -28.03 -49.60
C GLU A 40 -1.40 -28.53 -48.36
N VAL A 41 -0.36 -27.80 -47.97
CA VAL A 41 0.25 -27.93 -46.65
C VAL A 41 -0.82 -27.48 -45.65
N PRO A 42 -1.38 -28.38 -44.81
CA PRO A 42 -2.36 -27.96 -43.84
C PRO A 42 -1.70 -26.96 -42.89
N ALA A 43 -2.37 -25.84 -42.61
CA ALA A 43 -1.84 -24.84 -41.69
C ALA A 43 -1.59 -25.48 -40.31
N TYR A 44 -0.32 -25.75 -39.99
CA TYR A 44 0.05 -26.50 -38.80
C TYR A 44 -0.25 -25.64 -37.57
N LYS A 45 -1.34 -25.98 -36.90
CA LYS A 45 -1.84 -25.24 -35.74
C LYS A 45 -0.81 -25.35 -34.61
N ARG A 46 -0.40 -24.20 -34.04
CA ARG A 46 0.56 -24.15 -32.93
C ARG A 46 0.10 -25.07 -31.81
N ALA A 47 0.92 -26.06 -31.46
CA ALA A 47 0.60 -27.00 -30.41
C ALA A 47 0.47 -26.24 -29.07
N CYS A 48 -0.67 -26.38 -28.39
CA CYS A 48 -0.89 -25.83 -27.05
C CYS A 48 -1.38 -26.97 -26.17
N LEU A 49 -0.48 -27.50 -25.33
CA LEU A 49 -0.76 -28.67 -24.50
C LEU A 49 -1.44 -28.24 -23.19
N PRO A 50 -2.42 -28.99 -22.66
CA PRO A 50 -3.09 -28.66 -21.40
C PRO A 50 -2.07 -28.39 -20.28
N ALA A 51 -2.20 -27.26 -19.59
CA ALA A 51 -1.18 -26.78 -18.68
C ALA A 51 -1.03 -27.70 -17.45
N ARG A 52 0.18 -28.19 -17.18
CA ARG A 52 0.50 -29.03 -16.02
C ARG A 52 0.85 -28.13 -14.85
N THR A 53 -0.19 -27.62 -14.20
CA THR A 53 -0.20 -26.83 -12.96
C THR A 53 -1.29 -27.36 -12.04
N ALA A 54 -1.03 -27.35 -10.73
CA ALA A 54 -2.00 -27.77 -9.75
C ALA A 54 -3.06 -26.69 -9.43
N GLU A 55 -2.83 -25.42 -9.79
CA GLU A 55 -3.80 -24.34 -9.62
C GLU A 55 -4.85 -24.34 -10.75
N ARG A 56 -5.75 -25.34 -10.71
CA ARG A 56 -6.95 -25.38 -11.58
C ARG A 56 -7.93 -24.26 -11.21
N ILE A 57 -8.36 -23.48 -12.21
CA ILE A 57 -9.32 -22.36 -12.12
C ILE A 57 -10.48 -22.56 -13.12
N PRO A 58 -11.21 -23.69 -13.11
CA PRO A 58 -12.31 -23.92 -14.06
C PRO A 58 -13.39 -22.84 -13.92
N LEU A 59 -13.69 -22.14 -15.01
CA LEU A 59 -14.58 -20.98 -15.01
C LEU A 59 -16.03 -21.37 -14.65
N ARG A 60 -16.75 -20.40 -14.09
CA ARG A 60 -18.18 -20.52 -13.77
C ARG A 60 -19.07 -20.27 -15.00
N GLN A 61 -18.76 -19.26 -15.80
CA GLN A 61 -19.49 -18.97 -17.05
C GLN A 61 -18.61 -19.30 -18.26
N ALA A 62 -19.11 -20.22 -19.09
CA ALA A 62 -18.54 -20.61 -20.37
C ALA A 62 -19.72 -21.00 -21.30
N GLY A 63 -20.22 -20.01 -22.05
CA GLY A 63 -21.59 -19.99 -22.58
C GLY A 63 -22.48 -19.01 -21.79
N THR A 64 -23.64 -18.66 -22.35
CA THR A 64 -24.55 -17.65 -21.80
C THR A 64 -25.57 -18.22 -20.81
N ARG A 65 -26.03 -17.36 -19.89
CA ARG A 65 -26.96 -17.71 -18.82
C ARG A 65 -28.42 -17.41 -19.22
N PRO A 66 -29.42 -18.20 -18.76
CA PRO A 66 -30.82 -17.78 -18.81
C PRO A 66 -31.09 -16.55 -17.92
N THR A 67 -31.90 -15.63 -18.42
CA THR A 67 -32.17 -14.33 -17.77
C THR A 67 -32.97 -14.47 -16.48
N VAL A 68 -32.58 -13.73 -15.44
CA VAL A 68 -33.35 -13.62 -14.18
C VAL A 68 -34.50 -12.63 -14.38
N THR A 69 -35.69 -12.95 -13.89
CA THR A 69 -36.86 -12.06 -13.93
C THR A 69 -37.28 -11.59 -12.54
N GLU A 70 -37.82 -10.38 -12.48
CA GLU A 70 -38.28 -9.64 -11.30
C GLU A 70 -39.68 -9.05 -11.60
N THR A 71 -40.43 -8.63 -10.58
CA THR A 71 -41.73 -7.95 -10.77
C THR A 71 -41.74 -6.55 -10.16
N PHE A 72 -42.58 -5.66 -10.70
CA PHE A 72 -42.71 -4.31 -10.14
C PHE A 72 -43.11 -4.30 -8.66
N ASP A 73 -44.03 -5.19 -8.23
CA ASP A 73 -44.43 -5.28 -6.81
C ASP A 73 -43.29 -5.73 -5.88
N HIS A 74 -42.42 -6.63 -6.35
CA HIS A 74 -41.26 -7.06 -5.56
C HIS A 74 -40.16 -5.99 -5.53
N LEU A 75 -39.86 -5.36 -6.67
CA LEU A 75 -39.02 -4.16 -6.76
C LEU A 75 -39.49 -3.09 -5.77
N LYS A 76 -40.78 -2.75 -5.81
CA LYS A 76 -41.42 -1.79 -4.91
C LYS A 76 -41.21 -2.16 -3.46
N SER A 77 -41.53 -3.39 -3.06
CA SER A 77 -41.38 -3.88 -1.69
C SER A 77 -39.94 -3.75 -1.17
N ARG A 78 -38.95 -4.03 -2.03
CA ARG A 78 -37.52 -3.92 -1.69
C ARG A 78 -37.07 -2.46 -1.59
N VAL A 79 -37.58 -1.56 -2.44
CA VAL A 79 -37.34 -0.12 -2.36
C VAL A 79 -37.96 0.49 -1.10
N ASP A 80 -39.23 0.16 -0.80
CA ASP A 80 -39.91 0.62 0.42
C ASP A 80 -39.14 0.16 1.68
N ALA A 81 -38.70 -1.11 1.72
CA ALA A 81 -37.92 -1.65 2.84
C ALA A 81 -36.58 -0.94 3.11
N GLN A 82 -35.89 -0.45 2.07
CA GLN A 82 -34.61 0.24 2.21
C GLN A 82 -34.73 1.78 2.34
N CYS A 83 -35.74 2.39 1.74
CA CYS A 83 -35.79 3.86 1.57
C CYS A 83 -36.99 4.54 2.25
N ALA A 84 -38.11 3.85 2.55
CA ALA A 84 -39.32 4.52 3.02
C ALA A 84 -39.16 5.17 4.41
N SER A 85 -38.38 4.55 5.31
CA SER A 85 -38.11 5.06 6.65
C SER A 85 -37.49 6.48 6.68
N CYS A 86 -36.75 6.86 5.64
CA CYS A 86 -36.04 8.14 5.56
C CYS A 86 -36.63 9.12 4.53
N HIS A 87 -37.27 8.62 3.46
CA HIS A 87 -37.62 9.39 2.26
C HIS A 87 -39.10 9.30 1.84
N VAL A 88 -39.96 8.66 2.63
CA VAL A 88 -41.43 8.75 2.48
C VAL A 88 -42.00 9.64 3.60
N ALA A 89 -43.02 10.42 3.28
CA ALA A 89 -43.66 11.34 4.22
C ALA A 89 -44.17 10.60 5.48
N PRO A 90 -44.00 11.17 6.69
CA PRO A 90 -43.60 12.56 6.97
C PRO A 90 -42.09 12.83 6.97
N ASN A 91 -41.24 11.83 6.72
CA ASN A 91 -39.79 11.97 6.87
C ASN A 91 -39.14 12.62 5.63
N ILE A 92 -38.14 13.47 5.87
CA ILE A 92 -37.30 14.12 4.86
C ILE A 92 -35.84 14.12 5.33
N GLN A 93 -35.21 12.95 5.36
CA GLN A 93 -33.76 12.86 5.54
C GLN A 93 -33.05 13.06 4.19
N GLY A 94 -31.84 13.62 4.20
CA GLY A 94 -31.02 13.77 2.98
C GLY A 94 -31.59 14.70 1.88
N GLY A 95 -32.64 15.48 2.17
CA GLY A 95 -33.15 16.52 1.26
C GLY A 95 -33.95 16.02 0.05
N PHE A 96 -34.41 14.76 0.04
CA PHE A 96 -35.33 14.27 -0.99
C PHE A 96 -36.44 13.39 -0.41
N GLN A 97 -37.56 13.32 -1.14
CA GLN A 97 -38.61 12.33 -0.96
C GLN A 97 -38.89 11.59 -2.27
N TYR A 98 -39.59 10.45 -2.18
CA TYR A 98 -40.14 9.72 -3.33
C TYR A 98 -41.52 9.15 -2.99
N THR A 99 -42.20 8.60 -3.99
CA THR A 99 -43.38 7.75 -3.81
C THR A 99 -43.14 6.41 -4.48
N SER A 100 -43.58 5.31 -3.88
CA SER A 100 -43.30 3.94 -4.36
C SER A 100 -44.29 3.44 -5.43
N ASP A 101 -45.03 4.35 -6.06
CA ASP A 101 -45.74 4.12 -7.31
C ASP A 101 -44.83 4.24 -8.54
N VAL A 102 -45.35 3.88 -9.72
CA VAL A 102 -44.60 3.85 -10.98
C VAL A 102 -44.05 5.24 -11.36
N GLU A 103 -44.82 6.32 -11.18
CA GLU A 103 -44.39 7.66 -11.60
C GLU A 103 -43.41 8.27 -10.59
N GLY A 104 -43.56 7.96 -9.31
CA GLY A 104 -42.58 8.26 -8.27
C GLY A 104 -41.23 7.58 -8.52
N LEU A 105 -41.23 6.27 -8.81
CA LEU A 105 -40.00 5.53 -9.09
C LEU A 105 -39.39 5.87 -10.45
N LYS A 106 -40.17 6.27 -11.47
CA LYS A 106 -39.64 6.86 -12.71
C LYS A 106 -38.90 8.18 -12.46
N ARG A 107 -39.47 9.07 -11.63
CA ARG A 107 -38.94 10.40 -11.33
C ARG A 107 -37.68 10.35 -10.46
N ASP A 108 -37.70 9.54 -9.40
CA ASP A 108 -36.68 9.55 -8.34
C ASP A 108 -35.75 8.31 -8.36
N GLY A 109 -36.17 7.21 -8.99
CA GLY A 109 -35.48 5.91 -8.94
C GLY A 109 -34.06 5.91 -9.48
N ALA A 110 -33.75 6.70 -10.52
CA ALA A 110 -32.40 6.82 -11.04
C ALA A 110 -31.42 7.41 -10.02
N ARG A 111 -31.87 8.42 -9.25
CA ARG A 111 -31.10 9.03 -8.15
C ARG A 111 -30.98 8.06 -6.96
N MET A 112 -32.06 7.36 -6.63
CA MET A 112 -32.09 6.37 -5.55
C MET A 112 -31.15 5.21 -5.82
N ALA A 113 -31.20 4.64 -7.03
CA ALA A 113 -30.28 3.58 -7.46
C ALA A 113 -28.82 4.02 -7.38
N LEU A 114 -28.48 5.18 -7.97
CA LEU A 114 -27.12 5.73 -7.90
C LEU A 114 -26.61 5.84 -6.45
N LYS A 115 -27.42 6.37 -5.53
CA LYS A 115 -27.02 6.51 -4.11
C LYS A 115 -26.96 5.18 -3.36
N ALA A 116 -27.82 4.22 -3.70
CA ALA A 116 -27.81 2.88 -3.14
C ALA A 116 -26.58 2.07 -3.61
N ALA A 117 -26.20 2.15 -4.89
CA ALA A 117 -24.96 1.58 -5.42
C ALA A 117 -23.69 2.23 -4.85
N GLN A 118 -23.74 3.53 -4.56
CA GLN A 118 -22.64 4.28 -3.91
C GLN A 118 -22.50 3.97 -2.40
N GLY A 119 -23.48 3.31 -1.77
CA GLY A 119 -23.52 3.12 -0.32
C GLY A 119 -23.67 4.42 0.48
N GLU A 120 -24.15 5.49 -0.16
CA GLU A 120 -24.12 6.87 0.33
C GLU A 120 -25.31 7.24 1.25
N MET A 121 -25.98 6.25 1.85
CA MET A 121 -27.11 6.47 2.75
C MET A 121 -26.65 6.60 4.21
N PRO A 122 -26.88 7.74 4.89
CA PRO A 122 -26.65 7.89 6.33
C PRO A 122 -27.90 7.47 7.13
N PRO A 123 -27.75 6.85 8.32
CA PRO A 123 -26.50 6.42 8.97
C PRO A 123 -25.80 5.29 8.21
N ARG A 124 -24.47 5.18 8.34
CA ARG A 124 -23.64 4.16 7.65
C ARG A 124 -24.30 2.78 7.70
N ALA A 125 -24.69 2.26 6.55
CA ALA A 125 -25.28 0.93 6.39
C ALA A 125 -24.37 -0.17 6.95
N THR A 126 -24.97 -1.18 7.60
CA THR A 126 -24.28 -2.45 7.88
C THR A 126 -23.95 -3.20 6.58
N PRO A 127 -23.02 -4.17 6.55
CA PRO A 127 -22.70 -4.91 5.33
C PRO A 127 -23.91 -5.60 4.67
N ALA A 128 -24.90 -6.04 5.46
CA ALA A 128 -26.15 -6.59 4.95
C ALA A 128 -27.01 -5.51 4.26
N GLN A 129 -27.23 -4.36 4.92
CA GLN A 129 -27.98 -3.24 4.32
C GLN A 129 -27.28 -2.67 3.07
N LEU A 130 -25.93 -2.65 3.06
CA LEU A 130 -25.15 -2.25 1.89
C LEU A 130 -25.34 -3.21 0.71
N LYS A 131 -25.31 -4.53 0.98
CA LYS A 131 -25.66 -5.55 -0.02
C LYS A 131 -27.08 -5.30 -0.56
N ASP A 132 -28.07 -5.21 0.31
CA ASP A 132 -29.47 -5.10 -0.09
C ASP A 132 -29.72 -3.83 -0.91
N ALA A 133 -29.09 -2.71 -0.54
CA ALA A 133 -29.12 -1.46 -1.29
C ALA A 133 -28.50 -1.59 -2.69
N VAL A 134 -27.34 -2.26 -2.83
CA VAL A 134 -26.73 -2.54 -4.13
C VAL A 134 -27.62 -3.44 -5.00
N GLU A 135 -28.24 -4.47 -4.42
CA GLU A 135 -29.19 -5.32 -5.13
C GLU A 135 -30.49 -4.57 -5.52
N VAL A 136 -30.93 -3.58 -4.75
CA VAL A 136 -32.06 -2.71 -5.09
C VAL A 136 -31.70 -1.73 -6.20
N SER A 137 -30.48 -1.18 -6.20
CA SER A 137 -29.97 -0.35 -7.31
C SER A 137 -29.99 -1.12 -8.63
N CYS A 138 -29.52 -2.37 -8.64
CA CYS A 138 -29.56 -3.21 -9.84
C CYS A 138 -30.99 -3.34 -10.39
N ALA A 139 -31.96 -3.70 -9.53
CA ALA A 139 -33.34 -3.91 -9.97
C ALA A 139 -34.02 -2.60 -10.44
N LEU A 140 -33.76 -1.46 -9.77
CA LEU A 140 -34.20 -0.14 -10.23
C LEU A 140 -33.61 0.22 -11.60
N GLN A 141 -32.31 0.01 -11.82
CA GLN A 141 -31.67 0.34 -13.09
C GLN A 141 -32.17 -0.53 -14.24
N ALA A 142 -32.30 -1.85 -14.02
CA ALA A 142 -32.87 -2.75 -15.01
C ALA A 142 -34.32 -2.39 -15.36
N TRP A 143 -35.15 -2.08 -14.35
CA TRP A 143 -36.53 -1.66 -14.53
C TRP A 143 -36.67 -0.37 -15.35
N LEU A 144 -35.84 0.64 -15.06
CA LEU A 144 -35.81 1.90 -15.82
C LEU A 144 -35.32 1.69 -17.26
N ALA A 145 -34.31 0.83 -17.47
CA ALA A 145 -33.77 0.52 -18.79
C ALA A 145 -34.77 -0.22 -19.70
N GLU A 146 -35.58 -1.12 -19.14
CA GLU A 146 -36.66 -1.84 -19.85
C GLU A 146 -37.96 -1.00 -19.97
N GLY A 147 -37.91 0.32 -19.74
CA GLY A 147 -39.01 1.25 -19.96
C GLY A 147 -40.02 1.41 -18.81
N ALA A 148 -39.63 1.03 -17.59
CA ALA A 148 -40.45 1.07 -16.37
C ALA A 148 -41.79 0.28 -16.45
N PRO A 149 -41.76 -1.02 -16.81
CA PRO A 149 -42.96 -1.86 -16.96
C PRO A 149 -43.61 -2.21 -15.61
N THR A 150 -44.93 -2.36 -15.59
CA THR A 150 -45.69 -2.80 -14.40
C THR A 150 -45.72 -4.32 -14.20
N GLY A 151 -45.30 -5.09 -15.20
CA GLY A 151 -45.30 -6.55 -15.17
C GLY A 151 -44.03 -7.17 -14.61
N ALA A 152 -43.72 -8.38 -15.09
CA ALA A 152 -42.41 -8.98 -14.92
C ALA A 152 -41.40 -8.42 -15.93
N PHE A 153 -40.16 -8.22 -15.53
CA PHE A 153 -39.08 -7.67 -16.36
C PHE A 153 -37.74 -8.41 -16.10
N PRO A 154 -36.81 -8.44 -17.07
CA PRO A 154 -35.50 -9.05 -16.87
C PRO A 154 -34.61 -8.16 -15.98
N VAL A 155 -34.01 -8.74 -14.93
CA VAL A 155 -32.97 -8.05 -14.15
C VAL A 155 -31.61 -8.40 -14.71
N LYS A 156 -30.98 -7.39 -15.31
CA LYS A 156 -29.59 -7.38 -15.78
C LYS A 156 -28.81 -6.48 -14.80
N CYS A 157 -28.05 -7.09 -13.89
CA CYS A 157 -27.19 -6.32 -12.98
C CYS A 157 -25.93 -5.88 -13.74
N GLU A 158 -25.79 -4.56 -13.88
CA GLU A 158 -24.92 -3.89 -14.87
C GLU A 158 -25.45 -4.11 -16.31
N ALA A 159 -25.19 -3.14 -17.20
CA ALA A 159 -25.75 -3.16 -18.54
C ALA A 159 -25.20 -4.35 -19.34
N SER A 160 -26.08 -5.06 -20.06
CA SER A 160 -25.65 -6.02 -21.08
C SER A 160 -25.05 -5.25 -22.27
N SER A 161 -23.76 -4.96 -22.23
CA SER A 161 -23.05 -4.31 -23.33
C SER A 161 -23.12 -5.20 -24.57
N GLU A 162 -23.58 -4.64 -25.69
CA GLU A 162 -23.50 -5.31 -26.99
C GLU A 162 -22.03 -5.61 -27.31
N GLY A 163 -21.73 -6.82 -27.82
CA GLY A 163 -20.36 -7.25 -28.12
C GLY A 163 -19.58 -7.88 -26.96
N GLY A 164 -20.23 -8.25 -25.85
CA GLY A 164 -19.59 -9.02 -24.78
C GLY A 164 -18.99 -10.36 -25.25
N VAL A 165 -17.79 -10.70 -24.76
CA VAL A 165 -16.98 -11.82 -25.25
C VAL A 165 -17.17 -13.06 -24.38
N THR A 166 -17.67 -14.14 -24.98
CA THR A 166 -17.81 -15.45 -24.32
C THR A 166 -16.53 -16.28 -24.40
N VAL A 167 -16.19 -16.99 -23.32
CA VAL A 167 -15.10 -17.97 -23.30
C VAL A 167 -15.61 -19.32 -23.84
N ALA A 168 -14.85 -19.93 -24.75
CA ALA A 168 -15.15 -21.28 -25.25
C ALA A 168 -15.08 -22.32 -24.12
N ARG A 169 -15.92 -23.36 -24.17
CA ARG A 169 -16.10 -24.26 -23.02
C ARG A 169 -14.84 -25.06 -22.70
N GLU A 170 -14.17 -25.55 -23.72
CA GLU A 170 -12.89 -26.24 -23.66
C GLU A 170 -11.77 -25.38 -23.04
N VAL A 171 -11.78 -24.06 -23.28
CA VAL A 171 -10.89 -23.10 -22.61
C VAL A 171 -11.28 -22.98 -21.14
N GLY A 172 -12.57 -22.70 -20.88
CA GLY A 172 -13.10 -22.45 -19.53
C GLY A 172 -13.01 -23.63 -18.56
N ASP A 173 -13.26 -24.87 -19.02
CA ASP A 173 -13.12 -26.10 -18.23
C ASP A 173 -11.63 -26.47 -18.01
N ALA A 174 -10.73 -26.07 -18.92
CA ALA A 174 -9.29 -26.33 -18.81
C ALA A 174 -8.53 -25.32 -17.93
N MET A 175 -9.03 -24.09 -17.77
CA MET A 175 -8.33 -22.94 -17.13
C MET A 175 -7.53 -23.25 -15.85
N THR A 176 -6.37 -22.60 -15.76
CA THR A 176 -5.39 -22.67 -14.67
C THR A 176 -4.76 -21.29 -14.41
N ASP A 177 -3.85 -21.16 -13.43
CA ASP A 177 -3.08 -19.93 -13.21
C ASP A 177 -2.06 -19.61 -14.33
N LEU A 178 -1.73 -20.59 -15.18
CA LEU A 178 -0.98 -20.44 -16.43
C LEU A 178 -1.86 -20.40 -17.70
N GLY A 179 -3.19 -20.36 -17.55
CA GLY A 179 -4.16 -20.36 -18.66
C GLY A 179 -4.76 -21.74 -18.96
N ASN A 180 -5.39 -21.91 -20.14
CA ASN A 180 -5.94 -23.20 -20.57
C ASN A 180 -4.87 -24.21 -21.02
N CYS A 181 -3.78 -23.72 -21.61
CA CYS A 181 -2.72 -24.55 -22.17
C CYS A 181 -1.37 -23.80 -22.17
N VAL A 182 -0.26 -24.53 -22.22
CA VAL A 182 1.09 -23.99 -22.44
C VAL A 182 1.41 -24.09 -23.94
N PRO A 183 1.63 -22.97 -24.64
CA PRO A 183 1.95 -23.00 -26.06
C PRO A 183 3.37 -23.47 -26.35
N HIS A 184 3.53 -24.23 -27.43
CA HIS A 184 4.83 -24.49 -28.02
C HIS A 184 5.32 -23.26 -28.82
N VAL A 185 6.52 -22.80 -28.49
CA VAL A 185 7.22 -21.72 -29.20
C VAL A 185 8.64 -22.21 -29.47
N SER A 186 9.10 -22.03 -30.70
CA SER A 186 10.39 -22.49 -31.19
C SER A 186 10.86 -21.58 -32.35
N PRO A 187 12.07 -21.75 -32.92
CA PRO A 187 12.51 -20.95 -34.07
C PRO A 187 11.59 -21.01 -35.28
N GLU A 188 10.87 -22.12 -35.46
CA GLU A 188 9.90 -22.37 -36.53
C GLU A 188 8.51 -21.74 -36.21
N TYR A 189 8.21 -21.58 -34.92
CA TYR A 189 6.95 -21.00 -34.41
C TYR A 189 7.27 -19.95 -33.33
N PRO A 190 7.88 -18.82 -33.68
CA PRO A 190 8.35 -17.83 -32.70
C PRO A 190 7.19 -17.17 -31.93
N LEU A 191 7.51 -16.53 -30.80
CA LEU A 191 6.55 -15.70 -30.08
C LEU A 191 6.00 -14.63 -31.02
N GLY A 192 4.68 -14.45 -31.03
CA GLY A 192 4.03 -13.44 -31.86
C GLY A 192 4.29 -12.01 -31.38
N SER A 193 3.78 -11.03 -32.12
CA SER A 193 3.90 -9.62 -31.75
C SER A 193 2.72 -8.82 -32.26
N ASP A 194 2.44 -7.68 -31.64
CA ASP A 194 1.25 -6.88 -31.91
C ASP A 194 1.59 -5.39 -32.01
N ALA A 195 2.44 -5.05 -32.99
CA ALA A 195 2.96 -3.70 -33.20
C ALA A 195 1.89 -2.58 -33.35
N PRO A 196 0.71 -2.80 -33.97
CA PRO A 196 -0.37 -1.80 -33.98
C PRO A 196 -0.88 -1.48 -32.56
N LYS A 197 -0.97 -2.51 -31.71
CA LYS A 197 -1.46 -2.44 -30.33
C LYS A 197 -0.39 -1.91 -29.38
N ASP A 198 0.89 -2.22 -29.62
CA ASP A 198 2.00 -1.53 -28.96
C ASP A 198 1.97 -0.02 -29.27
N THR A 199 1.67 0.35 -30.52
CA THR A 199 1.55 1.76 -30.93
C THR A 199 0.36 2.44 -30.25
N PHE A 200 -0.81 1.80 -30.21
CA PHE A 200 -1.97 2.25 -29.43
C PHE A 200 -1.61 2.45 -27.95
N PHE A 201 -1.04 1.44 -27.30
CA PHE A 201 -0.65 1.50 -25.90
C PHE A 201 0.43 2.54 -25.61
N ALA A 202 1.36 2.80 -26.54
CA ALA A 202 2.37 3.84 -26.39
C ALA A 202 1.76 5.25 -26.42
N GLY A 203 0.69 5.45 -27.20
CA GLY A 203 -0.07 6.70 -27.27
C GLY A 203 -1.01 6.97 -26.08
N LEU A 204 -1.29 5.97 -25.24
CA LEU A 204 -2.20 6.14 -24.10
C LEU A 204 -1.61 7.05 -23.00
N THR A 205 -2.41 8.03 -22.58
CA THR A 205 -2.21 8.84 -21.36
C THR A 205 -3.15 8.44 -20.21
N LYS A 206 -4.21 7.70 -20.52
CA LYS A 206 -5.15 7.03 -19.60
C LYS A 206 -5.56 5.70 -20.21
N LEU A 207 -6.05 4.76 -19.39
CA LEU A 207 -6.61 3.50 -19.89
C LEU A 207 -7.99 3.71 -20.54
N PRO A 208 -8.38 2.90 -21.55
CA PRO A 208 -9.71 2.93 -22.16
C PRO A 208 -10.79 2.40 -21.20
N ARG A 209 -12.08 2.49 -21.60
CA ARG A 209 -13.20 2.14 -20.71
C ARG A 209 -13.38 0.62 -20.59
N LEU A 210 -13.24 -0.12 -21.68
CA LEU A 210 -13.47 -1.56 -21.72
C LEU A 210 -12.14 -2.32 -21.84
N LEU A 211 -12.03 -3.45 -21.15
CA LEU A 211 -10.84 -4.31 -21.29
C LEU A 211 -10.69 -4.84 -22.73
N SER A 212 -11.79 -5.03 -23.44
CA SER A 212 -11.81 -5.39 -24.88
C SER A 212 -11.23 -4.31 -25.80
N GLU A 213 -11.26 -3.03 -25.42
CA GLU A 213 -10.55 -1.96 -26.15
C GLU A 213 -9.03 -2.05 -25.98
N THR A 214 -8.54 -2.81 -24.98
CA THR A 214 -7.11 -3.08 -24.81
C THR A 214 -6.65 -4.32 -25.58
N ASP A 215 -7.43 -5.40 -25.48
CA ASP A 215 -7.16 -6.69 -26.10
C ASP A 215 -8.39 -7.61 -26.03
N THR A 216 -9.00 -7.91 -27.18
CA THR A 216 -10.16 -8.83 -27.25
C THR A 216 -9.82 -10.25 -26.82
N ASP A 217 -8.60 -10.76 -27.06
CA ASP A 217 -8.26 -12.14 -26.68
C ASP A 217 -7.95 -12.27 -25.19
N ILE A 218 -7.58 -11.19 -24.50
CA ILE A 218 -7.51 -11.16 -23.02
C ILE A 218 -8.90 -11.29 -22.41
N MET A 219 -9.99 -11.04 -23.15
CA MET A 219 -11.33 -11.40 -22.67
C MET A 219 -11.58 -12.92 -22.68
N THR A 220 -10.85 -13.68 -23.50
CA THR A 220 -11.04 -15.14 -23.69
C THR A 220 -10.15 -15.99 -22.78
N PHE A 221 -8.97 -15.49 -22.41
CA PHE A 221 -7.87 -16.24 -21.79
C PHE A 221 -7.38 -17.48 -22.58
N ASP A 222 -7.65 -17.54 -23.89
CA ASP A 222 -7.11 -18.61 -24.74
C ASP A 222 -5.63 -18.37 -25.05
N MET A 223 -4.76 -19.13 -24.37
CA MET A 223 -3.30 -19.00 -24.48
C MET A 223 -2.78 -19.31 -25.88
N ALA A 224 -3.52 -20.10 -26.68
CA ALA A 224 -3.14 -20.38 -28.06
C ALA A 224 -3.18 -19.13 -28.94
N LYS A 225 -4.11 -18.19 -28.69
CA LYS A 225 -4.18 -16.90 -29.39
C LYS A 225 -3.29 -15.85 -28.76
N LEU A 226 -3.26 -15.77 -27.43
CA LEU A 226 -2.48 -14.76 -26.71
C LEU A 226 -1.00 -14.80 -27.10
N VAL A 227 -0.44 -15.99 -27.34
CA VAL A 227 0.95 -16.18 -27.80
C VAL A 227 1.18 -15.81 -29.27
N GLU A 228 0.15 -15.81 -30.12
CA GLU A 228 0.19 -15.29 -31.50
C GLU A 228 0.21 -13.74 -31.48
N HIS A 229 -0.25 -13.12 -30.39
CA HIS A 229 -0.17 -11.69 -30.10
C HIS A 229 0.86 -11.36 -29.00
N GLY A 230 1.89 -12.18 -28.78
CA GLY A 230 3.04 -11.87 -27.90
C GLY A 230 2.78 -11.87 -26.38
N THR A 231 1.59 -12.30 -25.94
CA THR A 231 1.15 -12.29 -24.54
C THR A 231 1.26 -13.69 -23.92
N VAL A 232 1.91 -13.82 -22.77
CA VAL A 232 2.21 -15.12 -22.13
C VAL A 232 1.96 -15.13 -20.62
N ALA A 233 1.71 -16.31 -20.04
CA ALA A 233 1.35 -16.47 -18.63
C ALA A 233 2.53 -16.80 -17.70
N PHE A 234 2.45 -16.37 -16.43
CA PHE A 234 3.45 -16.63 -15.39
C PHE A 234 2.87 -16.78 -13.97
N ALA A 235 3.56 -17.53 -13.11
CA ALA A 235 3.17 -17.82 -11.73
C ALA A 235 4.29 -17.44 -10.72
N PRO A 236 4.07 -16.50 -9.78
CA PRO A 236 5.09 -16.09 -8.80
C PRO A 236 5.33 -17.15 -7.73
N THR A 237 6.60 -17.40 -7.38
CA THR A 237 7.02 -18.36 -6.34
C THR A 237 6.39 -18.08 -4.98
N TYR A 238 6.27 -16.80 -4.62
CA TYR A 238 5.71 -16.33 -3.36
C TYR A 238 4.48 -15.47 -3.66
N PRO A 239 3.30 -16.09 -3.88
CA PRO A 239 2.10 -15.38 -4.31
C PRO A 239 1.49 -14.52 -3.21
N LEU A 240 1.06 -13.31 -3.60
CA LEU A 240 0.21 -12.44 -2.80
C LEU A 240 -1.14 -13.11 -2.47
N PHE A 241 -1.43 -13.26 -1.18
CA PHE A 241 -2.74 -13.60 -0.65
C PHE A 241 -3.75 -12.49 -0.94
N SER A 242 -5.00 -12.85 -1.21
CA SER A 242 -6.07 -11.88 -1.46
C SER A 242 -7.44 -12.54 -1.20
N ASP A 243 -7.72 -12.87 0.06
CA ASP A 243 -8.96 -13.57 0.50
C ASP A 243 -9.26 -14.79 -0.40
N ASN A 244 -8.29 -15.71 -0.45
CA ASN A 244 -8.35 -16.97 -1.20
C ASN A 244 -8.70 -16.87 -2.70
N ALA A 245 -8.60 -15.68 -3.31
CA ALA A 245 -8.82 -15.50 -4.75
C ALA A 245 -7.66 -16.08 -5.58
N LYS A 246 -8.02 -16.90 -6.58
CA LYS A 246 -7.12 -17.51 -7.57
C LYS A 246 -6.75 -16.50 -8.65
N LYS A 247 -5.61 -16.68 -9.35
CA LYS A 247 -5.00 -15.58 -10.13
C LYS A 247 -4.32 -16.06 -11.42
N LEU A 248 -4.84 -15.62 -12.57
CA LEU A 248 -4.11 -15.64 -13.85
C LEU A 248 -3.27 -14.36 -13.93
N ARG A 249 -2.01 -14.46 -14.39
CA ARG A 249 -1.17 -13.29 -14.70
C ARG A 249 -0.59 -13.45 -16.09
N LEU A 250 -0.69 -12.39 -16.89
CA LEU A 250 -0.15 -12.31 -18.24
C LEU A 250 0.87 -11.17 -18.32
N VAL A 251 1.91 -11.37 -19.12
CA VAL A 251 2.85 -10.33 -19.54
C VAL A 251 2.89 -10.26 -21.06
N HIS A 252 2.91 -9.05 -21.61
CA HIS A 252 3.21 -8.77 -23.01
C HIS A 252 4.36 -7.75 -23.05
N VAL A 253 5.40 -8.06 -23.81
CA VAL A 253 6.56 -7.18 -24.03
C VAL A 253 6.50 -6.66 -25.47
N PRO A 254 6.71 -5.35 -25.73
CA PRO A 254 6.52 -4.79 -27.07
C PRO A 254 7.38 -5.44 -28.15
N ALA A 255 6.90 -5.38 -29.40
CA ALA A 255 7.59 -5.93 -30.57
C ALA A 255 9.07 -5.50 -30.64
N GLY A 256 9.97 -6.48 -30.68
CA GLY A 256 11.43 -6.25 -30.74
C GLY A 256 12.08 -5.85 -29.41
N GLN A 257 11.36 -5.91 -28.29
CA GLN A 257 11.88 -5.69 -26.93
C GLN A 257 11.88 -6.99 -26.11
N SER A 258 12.70 -7.01 -25.05
CA SER A 258 12.74 -8.10 -24.06
C SER A 258 12.92 -7.52 -22.66
N ILE A 259 12.47 -8.24 -21.63
CA ILE A 259 12.81 -7.92 -20.24
C ILE A 259 14.24 -8.40 -19.99
N ARG A 260 15.18 -7.47 -19.79
CA ARG A 260 16.60 -7.80 -19.63
C ARG A 260 16.90 -8.16 -18.17
N TYR A 261 17.38 -9.37 -17.92
CA TYR A 261 18.06 -9.72 -16.68
C TYR A 261 19.42 -9.04 -16.59
N ASP A 262 19.74 -8.58 -15.39
CA ASP A 262 20.98 -7.93 -15.05
C ASP A 262 21.72 -8.79 -14.02
N ALA A 263 22.77 -9.49 -14.46
CA ALA A 263 23.41 -10.54 -13.65
C ALA A 263 24.21 -9.98 -12.46
N GLU A 264 24.67 -8.74 -12.53
CA GLU A 264 25.37 -8.06 -11.43
C GLU A 264 24.39 -7.63 -10.34
N THR A 265 23.31 -6.94 -10.71
CA THR A 265 22.31 -6.43 -9.75
C THR A 265 21.20 -7.43 -9.42
N LYS A 266 21.17 -8.58 -10.11
CA LYS A 266 20.18 -9.68 -10.02
C LYS A 266 18.73 -9.24 -10.21
N ARG A 267 18.49 -8.23 -11.07
CA ARG A 267 17.20 -7.57 -11.28
C ARG A 267 16.75 -7.63 -12.74
N PHE A 268 15.48 -7.28 -12.98
CA PHE A 268 14.94 -7.13 -14.33
C PHE A 268 14.81 -5.65 -14.70
N HIS A 269 15.38 -5.27 -15.84
CA HIS A 269 15.02 -4.06 -16.55
C HIS A 269 13.82 -4.36 -17.46
N VAL A 270 12.64 -3.91 -17.04
CA VAL A 270 11.39 -4.04 -17.80
C VAL A 270 11.25 -2.83 -18.73
N PRO A 271 11.18 -3.00 -20.06
CA PRO A 271 11.12 -1.88 -20.98
C PRO A 271 9.76 -1.16 -20.88
N PRO A 272 9.71 0.17 -21.12
CA PRO A 272 8.45 0.91 -21.23
C PRO A 272 7.48 0.28 -22.24
N ASN A 273 6.20 0.50 -22.01
CA ASN A 273 5.08 -0.10 -22.76
C ASN A 273 4.93 -1.62 -22.60
N THR A 274 5.73 -2.29 -21.76
CA THR A 274 5.40 -3.64 -21.26
C THR A 274 4.10 -3.62 -20.48
N ARG A 275 3.23 -4.61 -20.73
CA ARG A 275 1.87 -4.70 -20.20
C ARG A 275 1.75 -5.92 -19.29
N PHE A 276 1.27 -5.70 -18.07
CA PHE A 276 0.97 -6.76 -17.10
C PHE A 276 -0.54 -6.78 -16.82
N TYR A 277 -1.15 -7.93 -17.01
CA TYR A 277 -2.56 -8.18 -16.71
C TYR A 277 -2.66 -9.19 -15.57
N LYS A 278 -3.59 -8.97 -14.64
CA LYS A 278 -3.77 -9.81 -13.46
C LYS A 278 -5.26 -9.98 -13.17
N THR A 279 -5.82 -11.11 -13.57
CA THR A 279 -7.22 -11.44 -13.32
C THR A 279 -7.36 -12.19 -11.99
N PHE A 280 -8.26 -11.71 -11.13
CA PHE A 280 -8.61 -12.35 -9.86
C PHE A 280 -9.94 -13.09 -9.99
N PHE A 281 -9.97 -14.31 -9.48
CA PHE A 281 -11.13 -15.19 -9.53
C PHE A 281 -11.56 -15.63 -8.12
N LYS A 282 -12.85 -15.59 -7.84
CA LYS A 282 -13.43 -16.09 -6.58
C LYS A 282 -14.17 -17.40 -6.82
N ALA A 283 -14.02 -18.34 -5.88
CA ALA A 283 -14.69 -19.63 -5.95
C ALA A 283 -16.21 -19.47 -5.76
N VAL A 284 -16.97 -20.19 -6.57
CA VAL A 284 -18.44 -20.31 -6.52
C VAL A 284 -18.80 -21.79 -6.63
N SER A 285 -19.70 -22.28 -5.76
CA SER A 285 -20.26 -23.62 -5.90
C SER A 285 -21.46 -23.58 -6.86
N ASP A 286 -21.39 -24.37 -7.95
CA ASP A 286 -22.43 -24.46 -8.98
C ASP A 286 -23.69 -25.18 -8.50
N GLY A 287 -24.72 -25.23 -9.36
CA GLY A 287 -25.98 -25.94 -9.10
C GLY A 287 -25.88 -27.45 -8.84
N ASN A 288 -24.70 -28.07 -8.94
CA ASN A 288 -24.42 -29.47 -8.60
C ASN A 288 -23.41 -29.59 -7.44
N GLY A 289 -22.98 -28.47 -6.84
CA GLY A 289 -21.97 -28.41 -5.79
C GLY A 289 -20.52 -28.42 -6.26
N HIS A 290 -20.24 -28.40 -7.57
CA HIS A 290 -18.85 -28.32 -8.04
C HIS A 290 -18.27 -26.92 -7.83
N ARG A 291 -17.00 -26.86 -7.46
CA ARG A 291 -16.27 -25.61 -7.29
C ARG A 291 -15.82 -25.05 -8.64
N ARG A 292 -16.52 -24.00 -9.08
CA ARG A 292 -16.18 -23.16 -10.23
C ARG A 292 -15.59 -21.82 -9.79
N TYR A 293 -15.16 -21.01 -10.74
CA TYR A 293 -14.52 -19.72 -10.49
C TYR A 293 -15.15 -18.59 -11.31
N ARG A 294 -15.68 -17.57 -10.61
CA ARG A 294 -16.13 -16.30 -11.21
C ARG A 294 -14.95 -15.36 -11.37
N ARG A 295 -14.79 -14.77 -12.56
CA ARG A 295 -13.99 -13.55 -12.80
C ARG A 295 -14.58 -12.37 -12.03
N ILE A 296 -13.77 -11.66 -11.25
CA ILE A 296 -14.20 -10.50 -10.46
C ILE A 296 -13.56 -9.22 -11.00
N GLU A 297 -12.24 -9.20 -11.12
CA GLU A 297 -11.49 -8.04 -11.58
C GLU A 297 -10.28 -8.46 -12.42
N THR A 298 -9.88 -7.61 -13.37
CA THR A 298 -8.60 -7.69 -14.07
C THR A 298 -7.86 -6.37 -13.90
N ARG A 299 -6.71 -6.39 -13.22
CA ARG A 299 -5.83 -5.22 -13.12
C ARG A 299 -4.89 -5.18 -14.32
N LEU A 300 -4.72 -4.00 -14.89
CA LEU A 300 -3.77 -3.70 -15.97
C LEU A 300 -2.73 -2.71 -15.45
N ILE A 301 -1.46 -2.96 -15.76
CA ILE A 301 -0.35 -2.02 -15.60
C ILE A 301 0.39 -1.92 -16.93
N VAL A 302 0.63 -0.69 -17.38
CA VAL A 302 1.43 -0.37 -18.58
C VAL A 302 2.63 0.44 -18.12
N VAL A 303 3.82 -0.15 -18.22
CA VAL A 303 5.05 0.45 -17.70
C VAL A 303 5.39 1.73 -18.48
N ARG A 304 5.84 2.77 -17.77
CA ARG A 304 6.38 4.01 -18.32
C ARG A 304 7.74 4.31 -17.70
N GLU A 305 8.49 5.23 -18.30
CA GLU A 305 9.70 5.81 -17.69
C GLU A 305 9.51 7.33 -17.61
N PRO A 306 9.60 7.95 -16.42
CA PRO A 306 9.82 7.33 -15.11
C PRO A 306 8.66 6.45 -14.65
N TRP A 307 8.98 5.39 -13.92
CA TRP A 307 8.04 4.34 -13.47
C TRP A 307 6.80 4.84 -12.74
N ASN A 308 6.86 5.99 -12.06
CA ASN A 308 5.75 6.59 -11.34
C ASN A 308 4.68 7.22 -12.27
N GLN A 309 4.93 7.25 -13.58
CA GLN A 309 3.95 7.61 -14.61
C GLN A 309 3.29 6.38 -15.26
N SER A 310 3.58 5.16 -14.79
CA SER A 310 2.99 3.93 -15.32
C SER A 310 1.46 3.97 -15.25
N LEU A 311 0.78 3.66 -16.36
CA LEU A 311 -0.68 3.62 -16.35
C LEU A 311 -1.14 2.38 -15.59
N PHE A 312 -2.14 2.52 -14.72
CA PHE A 312 -2.75 1.39 -14.05
C PHE A 312 -4.24 1.60 -13.84
N GLY A 313 -4.96 0.49 -13.68
CA GLY A 313 -6.38 0.49 -13.41
C GLY A 313 -6.92 -0.91 -13.19
N THR A 314 -8.16 -1.00 -12.74
CA THR A 314 -8.86 -2.26 -12.46
C THR A 314 -10.14 -2.31 -13.28
N TYR A 315 -10.28 -3.29 -14.16
CA TYR A 315 -11.52 -3.57 -14.88
C TYR A 315 -12.36 -4.57 -14.08
N LEU A 316 -13.66 -4.34 -13.97
CA LEU A 316 -14.58 -5.14 -13.15
C LEU A 316 -15.53 -5.94 -14.04
N TRP A 317 -15.63 -7.24 -13.77
CA TRP A 317 -16.39 -8.18 -14.59
C TRP A 317 -17.87 -8.25 -14.18
N ASN A 318 -18.76 -8.08 -15.16
CA ASN A 318 -20.22 -8.15 -14.98
C ASN A 318 -20.72 -9.53 -14.47
N GLU A 319 -22.01 -9.67 -14.13
CA GLU A 319 -22.53 -10.95 -13.59
C GLU A 319 -22.46 -12.11 -14.61
N ASP A 320 -22.47 -11.82 -15.91
CA ASP A 320 -22.30 -12.82 -16.99
C ASP A 320 -20.82 -13.13 -17.30
N GLU A 321 -19.89 -12.34 -16.77
CA GLU A 321 -18.45 -12.42 -17.04
C GLU A 321 -18.09 -12.30 -18.55
N THR A 322 -18.82 -11.49 -19.30
CA THR A 322 -18.61 -11.25 -20.74
C THR A 322 -17.97 -9.90 -21.04
N VAL A 323 -18.06 -8.94 -20.12
CA VAL A 323 -17.51 -7.59 -20.24
C VAL A 323 -16.80 -7.22 -18.94
N ALA A 324 -15.71 -6.47 -19.07
CA ALA A 324 -15.00 -5.88 -17.93
C ALA A 324 -14.79 -4.38 -18.18
N GLU A 325 -15.41 -3.53 -17.33
CA GLU A 325 -15.33 -2.07 -17.43
C GLU A 325 -14.36 -1.48 -16.41
N LEU A 326 -13.62 -0.44 -16.80
CA LEU A 326 -12.66 0.26 -15.96
C LEU A 326 -13.39 0.89 -14.76
N HIS A 327 -12.93 0.56 -13.57
CA HIS A 327 -13.53 1.01 -12.31
C HIS A 327 -13.38 2.51 -12.11
N ASP A 328 -14.47 3.26 -12.30
CA ASP A 328 -14.48 4.72 -12.34
C ASP A 328 -15.14 5.40 -11.14
N LEU A 329 -15.55 4.65 -10.10
CA LEU A 329 -16.17 5.22 -8.90
C LEU A 329 -15.28 6.31 -8.28
N ARG A 330 -15.91 7.40 -7.84
CA ARG A 330 -15.20 8.63 -7.49
C ARG A 330 -14.88 8.76 -6.00
N TYR A 331 -13.68 9.27 -5.74
CA TYR A 331 -13.36 9.95 -4.48
C TYR A 331 -14.16 11.26 -4.36
N ARG A 332 -14.27 11.83 -3.15
CA ARG A 332 -15.02 13.09 -2.92
C ARG A 332 -14.46 14.32 -3.64
N ASP A 333 -13.18 14.31 -4.03
CA ASP A 333 -12.58 15.31 -4.92
C ASP A 333 -12.94 15.12 -6.41
N ASN A 334 -13.67 14.06 -6.75
CA ASN A 334 -14.11 13.63 -8.09
C ASN A 334 -13.05 12.91 -8.94
N GLU A 335 -11.87 12.59 -8.40
CA GLU A 335 -10.91 11.70 -9.07
C GLU A 335 -11.44 10.24 -9.08
N PRO A 336 -11.15 9.45 -10.13
CA PRO A 336 -11.68 8.11 -10.33
C PRO A 336 -10.92 7.02 -9.54
N PHE A 337 -11.47 5.81 -9.62
CA PHE A 337 -10.89 4.58 -9.08
C PHE A 337 -10.78 4.59 -7.54
N SER A 338 -11.89 4.86 -6.84
CA SER A 338 -12.00 4.72 -5.39
C SER A 338 -12.05 3.25 -4.92
N ASP A 339 -12.02 3.03 -3.60
CA ASP A 339 -12.39 1.72 -3.05
C ASP A 339 -13.84 1.35 -3.46
N ARG A 340 -14.09 0.10 -3.85
CA ARG A 340 -15.45 -0.45 -4.13
C ARG A 340 -15.58 -1.84 -3.54
N VAL A 341 -16.70 -2.11 -2.88
CA VAL A 341 -17.07 -3.46 -2.44
C VAL A 341 -18.05 -4.05 -3.47
N LEU A 342 -17.78 -5.28 -3.90
CA LEU A 342 -18.62 -6.06 -4.81
C LEU A 342 -19.25 -7.21 -4.03
N VAL A 343 -20.54 -7.45 -4.24
CA VAL A 343 -21.23 -8.65 -3.76
C VAL A 343 -21.16 -9.72 -4.85
N TYR A 344 -20.83 -10.96 -4.49
CA TYR A 344 -20.93 -12.10 -5.41
C TYR A 344 -21.64 -13.29 -4.75
N LYS A 345 -22.45 -14.00 -5.55
CA LYS A 345 -23.10 -15.25 -5.17
C LYS A 345 -22.02 -16.33 -5.06
N ALA A 346 -21.75 -16.82 -3.85
CA ALA A 346 -20.73 -17.83 -3.56
C ALA A 346 -21.29 -19.25 -3.68
N PHE A 347 -22.61 -19.41 -3.56
CA PHE A 347 -23.33 -20.65 -3.81
C PHE A 347 -24.52 -20.34 -4.72
N GLU A 348 -24.67 -21.06 -5.83
CA GLU A 348 -25.80 -20.85 -6.75
C GLU A 348 -27.10 -21.45 -6.18
N ILE A 349 -27.01 -22.55 -5.42
CA ILE A 349 -28.12 -23.05 -4.58
C ILE A 349 -28.23 -22.17 -3.33
N GLY A 350 -29.44 -21.71 -3.00
CA GLY A 350 -29.72 -20.92 -1.80
C GLY A 350 -29.23 -19.46 -1.85
N GLY A 351 -28.49 -19.05 -2.89
CA GLY A 351 -28.14 -17.65 -3.14
C GLY A 351 -27.19 -17.00 -2.14
N ALA A 352 -26.47 -17.80 -1.32
CA ALA A 352 -25.56 -17.27 -0.31
C ALA A 352 -24.41 -16.45 -0.95
N THR A 353 -24.20 -15.24 -0.44
CA THR A 353 -23.28 -14.24 -0.99
C THR A 353 -22.05 -14.04 -0.11
N ARG A 354 -20.94 -13.58 -0.71
CA ARG A 354 -19.81 -12.96 -0.01
C ARG A 354 -19.45 -11.63 -0.68
N ASN A 355 -18.86 -10.73 0.10
CA ASN A 355 -18.26 -9.49 -0.35
C ASN A 355 -16.85 -9.73 -0.93
N TYR A 356 -16.40 -8.79 -1.76
CA TYR A 356 -15.05 -8.71 -2.31
C TYR A 356 -14.65 -7.25 -2.41
N ALA A 357 -13.47 -6.87 -1.90
CA ALA A 357 -13.01 -5.48 -1.94
C ALA A 357 -12.04 -5.22 -3.10
N VAL A 358 -12.41 -4.27 -3.96
CA VAL A 358 -11.55 -3.66 -4.96
C VAL A 358 -10.84 -2.45 -4.31
N PRO A 359 -9.51 -2.46 -4.18
CA PRO A 359 -8.76 -1.34 -3.63
C PRO A 359 -8.62 -0.21 -4.66
N GLY A 360 -8.83 1.03 -4.22
CA GLY A 360 -8.71 2.21 -5.08
C GLY A 360 -7.27 2.64 -5.38
N ALA A 361 -7.14 3.69 -6.19
CA ALA A 361 -5.90 4.20 -6.76
C ALA A 361 -4.79 4.42 -5.73
N HIS A 362 -5.09 5.11 -4.62
CA HIS A 362 -4.08 5.41 -3.60
C HIS A 362 -3.53 4.12 -2.94
N ARG A 363 -4.34 3.09 -2.71
CA ARG A 363 -3.89 1.80 -2.16
C ARG A 363 -2.99 1.06 -3.14
N CYS A 364 -3.34 1.09 -4.43
CA CYS A 364 -2.51 0.54 -5.50
C CYS A 364 -1.14 1.24 -5.53
N VAL A 365 -1.08 2.57 -5.51
CA VAL A 365 0.18 3.33 -5.43
C VAL A 365 0.95 3.02 -4.15
N GLN A 366 0.31 3.03 -2.98
CA GLN A 366 0.95 2.71 -1.69
C GLN A 366 1.61 1.31 -1.68
N CYS A 367 1.03 0.35 -2.41
CA CYS A 367 1.59 -1.00 -2.56
C CYS A 367 2.68 -1.08 -3.64
N HIS A 368 2.49 -0.43 -4.80
CA HIS A 368 3.39 -0.54 -5.95
C HIS A 368 4.60 0.42 -5.91
N THR A 369 4.57 1.48 -5.10
CA THR A 369 5.74 2.36 -4.83
C THR A 369 6.91 1.60 -4.19
N GLY A 370 6.64 0.53 -3.45
CA GLY A 370 7.65 -0.38 -2.90
C GLY A 370 8.00 -1.56 -3.82
N ALA A 371 7.75 -1.46 -5.13
CA ALA A 371 8.21 -2.46 -6.10
C ALA A 371 9.74 -2.58 -6.08
N GLU A 372 10.24 -3.80 -5.88
CA GLU A 372 11.66 -4.14 -5.69
C GLU A 372 12.58 -3.52 -6.76
N ALA A 373 12.15 -3.57 -8.03
CA ALA A 373 12.89 -3.07 -9.18
C ALA A 373 12.54 -1.62 -9.58
N ARG A 374 11.77 -0.89 -8.74
CA ARG A 374 11.28 0.48 -9.02
C ARG A 374 10.69 0.64 -10.43
N ASN A 375 9.78 -0.27 -10.80
CA ASN A 375 9.17 -0.34 -12.13
C ASN A 375 7.62 -0.38 -12.07
N PHE A 376 7.03 -0.12 -10.90
CA PHE A 376 5.60 -0.28 -10.60
C PHE A 376 5.03 -1.71 -10.77
N VAL A 377 5.85 -2.75 -10.95
CA VAL A 377 5.40 -4.15 -11.13
C VAL A 377 5.63 -4.97 -9.86
N LEU A 378 4.64 -5.78 -9.47
CA LEU A 378 4.71 -6.66 -8.30
C LEU A 378 4.56 -8.14 -8.68
N GLY A 379 5.43 -8.99 -8.13
CA GLY A 379 5.42 -10.43 -8.38
C GLY A 379 6.09 -10.88 -9.68
N PHE A 380 6.76 -9.97 -10.40
CA PHE A 380 7.61 -10.29 -11.56
C PHE A 380 9.03 -9.79 -11.28
N THR A 381 9.81 -10.60 -10.56
CA THR A 381 11.23 -10.36 -10.25
C THR A 381 11.98 -11.69 -10.43
N PRO A 382 13.32 -11.70 -10.59
CA PRO A 382 14.04 -12.95 -10.87
C PRO A 382 13.85 -14.01 -9.78
N LEU A 383 13.72 -13.58 -8.51
CA LEU A 383 13.40 -14.45 -7.37
C LEU A 383 11.97 -15.00 -7.43
N GLN A 384 11.01 -14.21 -7.93
CA GLN A 384 9.61 -14.60 -8.07
C GLN A 384 9.34 -15.47 -9.32
N LEU A 385 10.20 -15.43 -10.34
CA LEU A 385 10.08 -16.32 -11.51
C LEU A 385 10.83 -17.65 -11.34
N ASN A 386 11.86 -17.67 -10.50
CA ASN A 386 12.57 -18.87 -10.06
C ASN A 386 11.66 -19.74 -9.16
N ARG A 387 10.76 -20.53 -9.78
CA ARG A 387 9.79 -21.38 -9.07
C ARG A 387 10.52 -22.53 -8.36
N ARG A 388 10.04 -22.84 -7.16
CA ARG A 388 10.56 -23.86 -6.25
C ARG A 388 9.45 -24.86 -5.92
N ALA A 389 9.83 -26.09 -5.63
CA ALA A 389 8.87 -27.16 -5.32
C ALA A 389 8.21 -26.99 -3.94
N SER A 390 7.15 -27.76 -3.70
CA SER A 390 6.40 -27.78 -2.44
C SER A 390 7.30 -28.00 -1.23
N GLY A 391 7.37 -27.03 -0.31
CA GLY A 391 8.20 -27.12 0.90
C GLY A 391 9.66 -26.69 0.74
N GLU A 392 10.13 -26.36 -0.47
CA GLU A 392 11.47 -25.81 -0.71
C GLU A 392 11.50 -24.29 -0.52
N ALA A 393 12.67 -23.76 -0.10
CA ALA A 393 12.98 -22.32 -0.10
C ALA A 393 11.95 -21.38 0.58
N GLY A 394 11.04 -21.90 1.41
CA GLY A 394 9.96 -21.13 2.03
C GLY A 394 8.63 -21.13 1.27
N VAL A 395 8.49 -21.92 0.20
CA VAL A 395 7.19 -22.31 -0.37
C VAL A 395 6.48 -23.21 0.64
N ASP A 396 5.24 -22.86 1.02
CA ASP A 396 4.42 -23.66 1.92
C ASP A 396 4.24 -25.08 1.34
N ALA A 397 4.52 -26.12 2.14
CA ALA A 397 4.45 -27.52 1.76
C ALA A 397 3.05 -28.00 1.33
N LYS A 398 1.99 -27.23 1.61
CA LYS A 398 0.62 -27.45 1.10
C LYS A 398 0.37 -26.83 -0.28
N THR A 399 1.30 -26.00 -0.77
CA THR A 399 1.27 -25.49 -2.14
C THR A 399 1.70 -26.62 -3.06
N LEU A 400 0.81 -27.05 -3.96
CA LEU A 400 1.19 -27.94 -5.06
C LEU A 400 1.79 -27.08 -6.19
N VAL A 401 2.90 -27.54 -6.78
CA VAL A 401 3.63 -26.86 -7.86
C VAL A 401 4.11 -27.94 -8.84
N GLU A 402 3.69 -27.85 -10.10
CA GLU A 402 3.94 -28.88 -11.13
C GLU A 402 4.98 -28.43 -12.18
N GLU A 403 5.33 -29.31 -13.11
CA GLU A 403 6.45 -29.13 -14.06
C GLU A 403 6.38 -27.82 -14.87
N ASP A 404 5.21 -27.43 -15.37
CA ASP A 404 5.05 -26.21 -16.19
C ASP A 404 5.08 -24.90 -15.36
N GLU A 405 5.00 -25.01 -14.03
CA GLU A 405 5.25 -23.90 -13.13
C GLU A 405 6.75 -23.79 -12.84
N LEU A 406 7.41 -24.92 -12.56
CA LEU A 406 8.86 -25.00 -12.30
C LEU A 406 9.69 -24.54 -13.51
N ASN A 407 9.35 -25.01 -14.72
CA ASN A 407 10.10 -24.71 -15.94
C ASN A 407 9.86 -23.29 -16.51
N GLN A 408 9.01 -22.46 -15.88
CA GLN A 408 8.53 -21.21 -16.51
C GLN A 408 9.64 -20.21 -16.88
N MET A 409 10.74 -20.17 -16.14
CA MET A 409 11.81 -19.21 -16.38
C MET A 409 12.61 -19.57 -17.65
N ASP A 410 12.92 -20.85 -17.83
CA ASP A 410 13.47 -21.40 -19.07
C ASP A 410 12.51 -21.14 -20.25
N ARG A 411 11.21 -21.39 -20.06
CA ARG A 411 10.17 -21.09 -21.06
C ARG A 411 10.17 -19.61 -21.47
N LEU A 412 10.17 -18.68 -20.51
CA LEU A 412 10.18 -17.24 -20.78
C LEU A 412 11.47 -16.77 -21.48
N VAL A 413 12.61 -17.44 -21.24
CA VAL A 413 13.87 -17.19 -21.97
C VAL A 413 13.80 -17.75 -23.39
N ARG A 414 13.31 -18.98 -23.59
CA ARG A 414 13.12 -19.57 -24.93
C ARG A 414 12.13 -18.80 -25.80
N TYR A 415 11.11 -18.20 -25.18
CA TYR A 415 10.15 -17.33 -25.84
C TYR A 415 10.74 -15.96 -26.24
N GLY A 416 11.93 -15.57 -25.76
CA GLY A 416 12.52 -14.24 -25.96
C GLY A 416 11.92 -13.13 -25.10
N VAL A 417 10.98 -13.46 -24.20
CA VAL A 417 10.36 -12.51 -23.26
C VAL A 417 11.37 -12.02 -22.22
N VAL A 418 12.29 -12.89 -21.80
CA VAL A 418 13.40 -12.56 -20.92
C VAL A 418 14.74 -12.85 -21.60
N THR A 419 15.67 -11.89 -21.54
CA THR A 419 17.03 -12.02 -22.10
C THR A 419 18.09 -11.60 -21.08
N GLY A 420 19.38 -11.70 -21.41
CA GLY A 420 20.48 -11.35 -20.49
C GLY A 420 20.79 -12.40 -19.40
N VAL A 421 19.96 -13.43 -19.27
CA VAL A 421 20.31 -14.66 -18.54
C VAL A 421 21.27 -15.48 -19.41
N PRO A 422 22.36 -16.07 -18.87
CA PRO A 422 23.27 -16.87 -19.68
C PRO A 422 22.58 -18.12 -20.26
N ALA A 423 22.96 -18.49 -21.49
CA ALA A 423 22.34 -19.58 -22.23
C ALA A 423 22.84 -20.96 -21.75
N PHE A 424 22.26 -21.47 -20.67
CA PHE A 424 22.53 -22.82 -20.15
C PHE A 424 21.77 -23.89 -20.94
N ARG A 425 22.38 -25.07 -21.08
CA ARG A 425 21.73 -26.27 -21.67
C ARG A 425 20.95 -27.10 -20.65
N GLU A 426 21.10 -26.79 -19.36
CA GLU A 426 20.54 -27.56 -18.25
C GLU A 426 19.86 -26.61 -17.24
N LEU A 427 18.69 -27.02 -16.74
CA LEU A 427 17.87 -26.22 -15.83
C LEU A 427 18.60 -25.90 -14.51
N ALA A 428 19.39 -26.85 -13.98
CA ALA A 428 20.13 -26.66 -12.72
C ALA A 428 21.14 -25.49 -12.78
N ALA A 429 21.82 -25.31 -13.90
CA ALA A 429 22.76 -24.20 -14.09
C ALA A 429 22.05 -22.85 -14.26
N LEU A 430 20.86 -22.85 -14.88
CA LEU A 430 19.98 -21.68 -14.92
C LEU A 430 19.52 -21.30 -13.49
N GLU A 431 19.04 -22.25 -12.70
CA GLU A 431 18.62 -22.01 -11.31
C GLU A 431 19.76 -21.48 -10.41
N GLU A 432 21.02 -21.86 -10.66
CA GLU A 432 22.17 -21.38 -9.88
C GLU A 432 22.44 -19.88 -10.09
N HIS A 433 22.16 -19.35 -11.28
CA HIS A 433 22.43 -17.95 -11.64
C HIS A 433 21.28 -17.00 -11.29
N LEU A 434 20.12 -17.54 -10.90
CA LEU A 434 18.97 -16.78 -10.42
C LEU A 434 19.07 -16.59 -8.88
N PRO A 435 18.60 -15.46 -8.33
CA PRO A 435 18.51 -15.30 -6.89
C PRO A 435 17.58 -16.35 -6.28
N ARG A 436 17.95 -16.85 -5.10
CA ARG A 436 17.19 -17.83 -4.31
C ARG A 436 17.12 -17.40 -2.86
N LEU A 437 16.04 -17.75 -2.16
CA LEU A 437 15.78 -17.23 -0.82
C LEU A 437 16.73 -17.81 0.23
N GLU A 438 17.06 -19.08 0.10
CA GLU A 438 18.03 -19.80 0.92
C GLU A 438 19.43 -19.19 0.85
N ARG A 439 19.85 -18.62 -0.29
CA ARG A 439 21.16 -17.97 -0.42
C ARG A 439 21.26 -16.67 0.37
N PHE A 440 20.19 -15.89 0.47
CA PHE A 440 20.14 -14.71 1.34
C PHE A 440 20.18 -15.12 2.82
N ALA A 441 19.57 -16.26 3.17
CA ALA A 441 19.58 -16.79 4.51
C ALA A 441 20.95 -17.35 4.93
N GLU A 442 21.62 -18.11 4.04
CA GLU A 442 23.01 -18.57 4.20
C GLU A 442 23.97 -17.40 4.43
N ALA A 443 23.90 -16.35 3.61
CA ALA A 443 24.75 -15.16 3.70
C ALA A 443 24.56 -14.34 5.00
N ARG A 444 23.50 -14.61 5.76
CA ARG A 444 23.16 -13.95 7.03
C ARG A 444 23.41 -14.81 8.27
N ALA A 445 23.90 -16.04 8.11
CA ALA A 445 24.13 -17.01 9.19
C ALA A 445 22.89 -17.24 10.08
N LEU A 446 21.91 -17.99 9.54
CA LEU A 446 20.67 -18.39 10.23
C LEU A 446 20.87 -18.95 11.65
N PRO A 447 19.85 -18.87 12.52
CA PRO A 447 19.86 -19.49 13.85
C PRO A 447 20.14 -21.01 13.80
N GLY A 448 20.82 -21.51 14.82
CA GLY A 448 21.55 -22.79 14.79
C GLY A 448 20.75 -24.11 14.80
N SER A 449 19.50 -24.14 14.33
CA SER A 449 18.75 -25.40 14.13
C SER A 449 18.04 -25.44 12.77
N GLU A 450 17.77 -26.66 12.28
CA GLU A 450 17.06 -26.84 11.02
C GLU A 450 15.60 -26.36 11.10
N GLU A 451 14.95 -26.55 12.25
CA GLU A 451 13.60 -26.05 12.53
C GLU A 451 13.55 -24.52 12.47
N ALA A 452 14.56 -23.82 13.02
CA ALA A 452 14.66 -22.37 12.96
C ALA A 452 14.95 -21.86 11.54
N ARG A 453 15.88 -22.51 10.83
CA ARG A 453 16.11 -22.29 9.39
C ARG A 453 14.80 -22.40 8.60
N LYS A 454 14.04 -23.47 8.83
CA LYS A 454 12.79 -23.73 8.11
C LYS A 454 11.73 -22.68 8.43
N ALA A 455 11.48 -22.37 9.70
CA ALA A 455 10.48 -21.38 10.09
C ALA A 455 10.82 -19.97 9.56
N ALA A 456 12.10 -19.57 9.57
CA ALA A 456 12.55 -18.30 9.00
C ALA A 456 12.38 -18.26 7.46
N LEU A 457 12.67 -19.35 6.74
CA LEU A 457 12.46 -19.44 5.30
C LEU A 457 10.96 -19.43 4.94
N GLU A 458 10.12 -20.23 5.60
CA GLU A 458 8.66 -20.25 5.40
C GLU A 458 8.05 -18.85 5.64
N LEU A 459 8.46 -18.16 6.71
CA LEU A 459 7.98 -16.80 7.01
C LEU A 459 8.53 -15.75 6.03
N GLN A 460 9.81 -15.79 5.66
CA GLN A 460 10.35 -14.82 4.71
C GLN A 460 9.76 -15.02 3.30
N GLY A 461 9.50 -16.27 2.89
CA GLY A 461 8.79 -16.58 1.65
C GLY A 461 7.40 -15.94 1.64
N TYR A 462 6.63 -16.08 2.74
CA TYR A 462 5.38 -15.36 2.90
C TYR A 462 5.55 -13.83 2.81
N PHE A 463 6.54 -13.26 3.50
CA PHE A 463 6.82 -11.82 3.50
C PHE A 463 7.18 -11.24 2.13
N VAL A 464 7.94 -11.96 1.27
CA VAL A 464 8.29 -11.51 -0.09
C VAL A 464 7.04 -11.26 -0.95
N GLY A 465 5.98 -12.05 -0.77
CA GLY A 465 4.72 -11.90 -1.51
C GLY A 465 3.70 -10.93 -0.90
N ASN A 466 3.78 -10.66 0.41
CA ASN A 466 2.66 -10.11 1.19
C ASN A 466 3.00 -8.92 2.10
N CYS A 467 4.28 -8.71 2.44
CA CYS A 467 4.72 -7.70 3.40
C CYS A 467 5.79 -6.77 2.85
N GLY A 468 6.82 -7.30 2.19
CA GLY A 468 8.03 -6.56 1.79
C GLY A 468 7.79 -5.36 0.85
N GLN A 469 6.67 -5.34 0.13
CA GLN A 469 6.28 -4.17 -0.67
C GLN A 469 5.98 -2.95 0.20
N CYS A 470 5.31 -3.14 1.33
CA CYS A 470 5.04 -2.05 2.28
C CYS A 470 6.20 -1.87 3.27
N HIS A 471 6.85 -2.98 3.64
CA HIS A 471 7.97 -3.09 4.57
C HIS A 471 9.30 -3.23 3.82
N SER A 472 9.72 -2.13 3.19
CA SER A 472 11.02 -1.97 2.56
C SER A 472 11.47 -0.50 2.72
N PRO A 473 12.74 -0.15 2.48
CA PRO A 473 13.24 1.24 2.56
C PRO A 473 12.51 2.25 1.65
N HIS A 474 11.67 1.77 0.72
CA HIS A 474 10.85 2.59 -0.16
C HIS A 474 9.34 2.25 -0.08
N GLY A 475 8.95 1.27 0.74
CA GLY A 475 7.56 0.87 0.91
C GLY A 475 6.75 1.86 1.75
N PHE A 476 5.44 1.94 1.50
CA PHE A 476 4.57 2.92 2.16
C PHE A 476 4.57 2.83 3.70
N ALA A 477 4.73 1.64 4.30
CA ALA A 477 4.74 1.53 5.76
C ALA A 477 5.98 2.20 6.37
N VAL A 478 7.14 2.11 5.72
CA VAL A 478 8.38 2.77 6.14
C VAL A 478 8.41 4.26 5.75
N GLN A 479 7.91 4.62 4.57
CA GLN A 479 7.82 6.03 4.14
C GLN A 479 6.88 6.84 5.03
N SER A 480 5.68 6.30 5.31
CA SER A 480 4.75 6.93 6.26
C SER A 480 5.30 6.85 7.68
N ASN A 481 5.85 5.69 8.10
CA ASN A 481 6.39 5.48 9.44
C ASN A 481 7.89 5.11 9.50
N PRO A 482 8.78 6.10 9.60
CA PRO A 482 10.20 5.86 9.84
C PRO A 482 10.53 5.13 11.16
N ALA A 483 9.62 5.09 12.15
CA ALA A 483 9.85 4.39 13.42
C ALA A 483 9.96 2.85 13.26
N ILE A 484 9.43 2.31 12.15
CA ILE A 484 9.55 0.90 11.75
C ILE A 484 10.51 0.70 10.57
N ALA A 485 11.39 1.65 10.26
CA ALA A 485 12.35 1.53 9.15
C ALA A 485 13.36 0.38 9.30
N SER A 486 13.50 -0.18 10.51
CA SER A 486 14.26 -1.42 10.73
C SER A 486 13.52 -2.68 10.26
N LEU A 487 12.19 -2.64 10.10
CA LEU A 487 11.39 -3.76 9.61
C LEU A 487 11.41 -3.84 8.08
N ASP A 488 12.59 -4.14 7.52
CA ASP A 488 12.74 -4.55 6.13
C ASP A 488 12.37 -6.04 5.99
N PHE A 489 11.25 -6.30 5.32
CA PHE A 489 10.72 -7.64 5.06
C PHE A 489 10.88 -8.05 3.57
N THR A 490 11.77 -7.39 2.82
CA THR A 490 12.22 -7.88 1.51
C THR A 490 13.09 -9.15 1.64
N ALA A 491 13.36 -9.82 0.52
CA ALA A 491 14.17 -11.06 0.51
C ALA A 491 15.60 -10.90 1.05
N GLU A 492 16.16 -9.68 0.93
CA GLU A 492 17.49 -9.30 1.42
C GLU A 492 17.43 -8.62 2.81
N GLY A 493 16.23 -8.50 3.40
CA GLY A 493 15.91 -7.71 4.59
C GLY A 493 16.43 -8.27 5.92
N ILE A 494 15.71 -8.00 7.01
CA ILE A 494 16.23 -8.27 8.36
C ILE A 494 15.96 -9.68 8.91
N LEU A 495 14.94 -10.41 8.46
CA LEU A 495 14.44 -11.59 9.18
C LEU A 495 15.53 -12.67 9.40
N PHE A 496 16.42 -12.86 8.43
CA PHE A 496 17.56 -13.76 8.55
C PHE A 496 18.63 -13.17 9.47
N GLY A 497 18.85 -13.81 10.62
CA GLY A 497 19.80 -13.37 11.64
C GLY A 497 19.25 -12.34 12.64
N TRP A 498 17.99 -11.89 12.49
CA TRP A 498 17.34 -11.04 13.50
C TRP A 498 16.75 -11.88 14.63
N ASN A 499 17.13 -11.56 15.86
CA ASN A 499 16.46 -12.00 17.07
C ASN A 499 15.59 -10.83 17.61
N PRO A 500 14.26 -10.88 17.51
CA PRO A 500 13.36 -9.84 18.02
C PRO A 500 13.02 -9.96 19.53
N CYS A 501 13.51 -10.97 20.25
CA CYS A 501 13.21 -11.16 21.68
C CYS A 501 13.63 -9.94 22.50
N GLY A 502 12.68 -9.29 23.18
CA GLY A 502 12.93 -8.07 23.95
C GLY A 502 13.21 -6.81 23.11
N VAL A 503 13.37 -6.93 21.78
CA VAL A 503 13.59 -5.80 20.87
C VAL A 503 12.27 -5.05 20.72
N LYS A 504 12.32 -3.73 20.95
CA LYS A 504 11.14 -2.87 20.90
C LYS A 504 10.97 -2.12 19.59
N GLU A 505 9.73 -1.72 19.30
CA GLU A 505 9.45 -0.59 18.42
C GLU A 505 10.27 0.63 18.92
N SER A 506 10.73 1.51 18.03
CA SER A 506 11.60 2.66 18.40
C SER A 506 10.91 3.71 19.30
N ASN A 507 9.62 3.56 19.58
CA ASN A 507 8.88 4.27 20.62
C ASN A 507 9.11 3.73 22.05
N GLY A 508 9.75 2.57 22.22
CA GLY A 508 10.03 1.94 23.52
C GLY A 508 8.81 1.35 24.25
N GLN A 509 7.60 1.45 23.67
CA GLN A 509 6.34 1.02 24.29
C GLN A 509 6.02 -0.45 24.01
N ARG A 510 6.31 -0.94 22.78
CA ARG A 510 5.93 -2.28 22.32
C ARG A 510 7.14 -3.15 22.02
N VAL A 511 7.04 -4.45 22.32
CA VAL A 511 8.06 -5.46 21.99
C VAL A 511 7.64 -6.25 20.74
N TYR A 512 8.57 -6.50 19.82
CA TYR A 512 8.28 -7.26 18.59
C TYR A 512 8.01 -8.73 18.90
N ALA A 513 8.87 -9.34 19.72
CA ALA A 513 8.66 -10.66 20.31
C ALA A 513 8.88 -10.61 21.83
N ASP A 514 7.87 -11.02 22.58
CA ASP A 514 8.00 -11.31 24.00
C ASP A 514 8.37 -12.79 24.17
N CYS A 515 9.58 -13.03 24.66
CA CYS A 515 10.15 -14.37 24.87
C CYS A 515 10.31 -14.68 26.37
N GLU A 516 9.65 -13.91 27.24
CA GLU A 516 9.62 -14.09 28.70
C GLU A 516 8.21 -14.44 29.21
N VAL A 517 7.24 -14.61 28.31
CA VAL A 517 5.85 -14.99 28.64
C VAL A 517 5.78 -16.35 29.39
N PRO A 518 4.98 -16.48 30.47
CA PRO A 518 4.93 -17.71 31.28
C PRO A 518 4.43 -18.97 30.54
N SER A 519 3.68 -18.81 29.45
CA SER A 519 3.23 -19.92 28.61
C SER A 519 3.00 -19.45 27.18
N PHE A 520 3.88 -19.90 26.27
CA PHE A 520 3.81 -19.57 24.85
C PHE A 520 2.45 -19.90 24.22
N GLN A 521 1.94 -21.11 24.44
CA GLN A 521 0.64 -21.53 23.89
C GLN A 521 -0.53 -20.67 24.41
N GLN A 522 -0.47 -20.20 25.65
CA GLN A 522 -1.51 -19.35 26.22
C GLN A 522 -1.44 -17.92 25.66
N ASP A 523 -0.24 -17.33 25.50
CA ASP A 523 -0.08 -16.01 24.88
C ASP A 523 -0.65 -15.95 23.46
N LEU A 524 -0.41 -17.00 22.66
CA LEU A 524 -0.91 -17.10 21.28
C LEU A 524 -2.44 -17.11 21.15
N VAL A 525 -3.19 -17.44 22.22
CA VAL A 525 -4.66 -17.45 22.24
C VAL A 525 -5.27 -16.30 23.05
N LEU A 526 -4.46 -15.36 23.55
CA LEU A 526 -4.98 -14.14 24.15
C LEU A 526 -5.60 -13.22 23.08
N ARG A 527 -6.65 -12.48 23.46
CA ARG A 527 -7.18 -11.34 22.65
C ARG A 527 -6.11 -10.25 22.41
N THR A 528 -5.08 -10.23 23.24
CA THR A 528 -3.90 -9.38 23.11
C THR A 528 -2.67 -10.23 23.46
N PRO A 529 -2.07 -10.92 22.48
CA PRO A 529 -0.77 -11.58 22.66
C PRO A 529 0.31 -10.52 22.93
N SER A 530 1.31 -10.89 23.73
CA SER A 530 2.38 -9.99 24.19
C SER A 530 3.36 -9.64 23.06
N SER A 531 3.58 -10.58 22.14
CA SER A 531 4.41 -10.38 20.95
C SER A 531 3.69 -9.55 19.88
N THR A 532 4.09 -8.29 19.67
CA THR A 532 3.45 -7.38 18.70
C THR A 532 3.48 -7.95 17.27
N LEU A 533 4.54 -8.67 16.87
CA LEU A 533 4.63 -9.25 15.53
C LEU A 533 3.50 -10.24 15.24
N TYR A 534 3.12 -11.07 16.23
CA TYR A 534 2.01 -12.01 16.14
C TYR A 534 0.65 -11.31 16.34
N GLN A 535 0.56 -10.36 17.27
CA GLN A 535 -0.63 -9.53 17.50
C GLN A 535 -1.16 -8.87 16.21
N ARG A 536 -0.27 -8.48 15.29
CA ARG A 536 -0.61 -7.83 14.00
C ARG A 536 -1.16 -8.77 12.93
N VAL A 537 -1.00 -10.09 13.05
CA VAL A 537 -1.47 -11.08 12.07
C VAL A 537 -2.56 -12.02 12.60
N ALA A 538 -2.65 -12.20 13.93
CA ALA A 538 -3.50 -13.22 14.55
C ALA A 538 -4.79 -12.69 15.20
N ARG A 539 -4.83 -11.41 15.60
CA ARG A 539 -6.05 -10.80 16.17
C ARG A 539 -7.22 -10.91 15.21
N ASP A 540 -8.42 -11.10 15.74
CA ASP A 540 -9.64 -11.03 14.94
C ASP A 540 -9.91 -9.62 14.44
N THR A 541 -10.58 -9.53 13.30
CA THR A 541 -11.12 -8.30 12.72
C THR A 541 -12.32 -7.83 13.53
N ASP A 542 -12.07 -7.26 14.70
CA ASP A 542 -12.94 -6.20 15.22
C ASP A 542 -12.98 -5.07 14.18
N ALA A 543 -14.15 -4.50 13.91
CA ALA A 543 -14.35 -3.57 12.78
C ALA A 543 -13.73 -2.16 12.99
N ARG A 544 -12.76 -2.05 13.91
CA ARG A 544 -12.19 -0.80 14.42
C ARG A 544 -10.67 -0.76 14.32
N VAL A 545 -10.00 -1.92 14.32
CA VAL A 545 -8.55 -2.04 14.14
C VAL A 545 -8.23 -2.63 12.76
N ILE A 546 -7.52 -1.86 11.93
CA ILE A 546 -7.13 -2.28 10.58
C ILE A 546 -5.87 -3.17 10.65
N HIS A 547 -5.93 -4.34 10.02
CA HIS A 547 -4.83 -5.31 9.95
C HIS A 547 -3.86 -5.05 8.80
N MET A 548 -2.68 -5.67 8.87
CA MET A 548 -1.77 -5.82 7.72
C MET A 548 -1.88 -7.24 7.15
N PRO A 549 -1.90 -7.43 5.81
CA PRO A 549 -1.75 -6.40 4.78
C PRO A 549 -3.03 -5.58 4.58
N THR A 550 -2.94 -4.25 4.69
CA THR A 550 -4.05 -3.27 4.63
C THR A 550 -4.85 -3.26 3.33
N ASN A 551 -4.44 -4.04 2.33
CA ASN A 551 -5.07 -4.14 1.01
C ASN A 551 -5.69 -5.52 0.75
N VAL A 552 -5.81 -6.38 1.77
CA VAL A 552 -6.41 -7.72 1.66
C VAL A 552 -7.59 -7.85 2.62
N PRO A 553 -8.82 -8.12 2.13
CA PRO A 553 -10.04 -7.90 2.91
C PRO A 553 -10.47 -9.07 3.85
N GLY A 554 -9.56 -10.00 4.17
CA GLY A 554 -9.86 -11.19 4.99
C GLY A 554 -8.64 -11.70 5.75
N LYS A 555 -8.87 -12.51 6.80
CA LYS A 555 -7.83 -13.09 7.67
C LYS A 555 -7.01 -14.14 6.90
N ASP A 556 -5.68 -14.10 6.99
CA ASP A 556 -4.82 -15.20 6.53
C ASP A 556 -4.28 -15.99 7.73
N CYS A 557 -4.85 -17.16 7.99
CA CYS A 557 -4.39 -18.04 9.06
C CYS A 557 -2.99 -18.60 8.82
N ARG A 558 -2.47 -18.61 7.58
CA ARG A 558 -1.07 -18.93 7.28
C ARG A 558 -0.13 -17.84 7.80
N ALA A 559 -0.50 -16.56 7.72
CA ALA A 559 0.29 -15.48 8.31
C ALA A 559 0.43 -15.64 9.83
N SER A 560 -0.69 -15.95 10.51
CA SER A 560 -0.71 -16.29 11.94
C SER A 560 0.22 -17.47 12.25
N LEU A 561 0.09 -18.56 11.50
CA LEU A 561 0.82 -19.81 11.70
C LEU A 561 2.33 -19.62 11.52
N LEU A 562 2.76 -18.94 10.45
CA LEU A 562 4.17 -18.74 10.14
C LEU A 562 4.86 -17.80 11.14
N VAL A 563 4.19 -16.74 11.59
CA VAL A 563 4.73 -15.89 12.65
C VAL A 563 4.82 -16.65 13.98
N ALA A 564 3.80 -17.43 14.36
CA ALA A 564 3.85 -18.25 15.57
C ALA A 564 5.00 -19.29 15.52
N ARG A 565 5.19 -19.96 14.38
CA ARG A 565 6.28 -20.94 14.18
C ARG A 565 7.66 -20.27 14.22
N TYR A 566 7.82 -19.06 13.69
CA TYR A 566 9.05 -18.28 13.84
C TYR A 566 9.32 -17.93 15.31
N LEU A 567 8.34 -17.39 16.04
CA LEU A 567 8.46 -17.09 17.48
C LEU A 567 8.82 -18.33 18.32
N ALA A 568 8.28 -19.50 17.96
CA ALA A 568 8.60 -20.79 18.56
C ALA A 568 10.08 -21.20 18.41
N THR A 569 10.77 -20.68 17.39
CA THR A 569 12.17 -21.02 17.06
C THR A 569 13.22 -20.00 17.53
N LEU A 570 12.81 -18.92 18.20
CA LEU A 570 13.73 -17.93 18.75
C LEU A 570 14.52 -18.47 19.96
N GLU A 571 15.56 -17.74 20.35
CA GLU A 571 16.33 -18.02 21.58
C GLU A 571 15.65 -17.40 22.81
N TRP A 572 15.04 -18.23 23.66
CA TRP A 572 14.32 -17.75 24.84
C TRP A 572 15.25 -17.64 26.06
N PRO A 573 15.24 -16.55 26.85
CA PRO A 573 16.16 -16.34 27.98
C PRO A 573 16.17 -17.48 29.01
N ALA A 574 15.00 -18.04 29.32
CA ALA A 574 14.82 -19.15 30.26
C ALA A 574 15.55 -20.45 29.83
N GLU A 575 15.86 -20.59 28.53
CA GLU A 575 16.45 -21.80 27.97
C GLU A 575 17.98 -21.72 27.85
N LYS A 576 18.58 -20.55 28.14
CA LYS A 576 19.99 -20.27 27.88
C LYS A 576 20.95 -21.33 28.47
N SER A 577 20.64 -21.84 29.67
CA SER A 577 21.41 -22.85 30.40
C SER A 577 21.13 -24.31 29.99
N LEU A 578 20.14 -24.58 29.15
CA LEU A 578 19.80 -25.94 28.70
C LEU A 578 20.85 -26.51 27.73
N SER A 579 20.93 -27.84 27.65
CA SER A 579 21.75 -28.54 26.64
C SER A 579 21.19 -28.33 25.22
N PRO A 580 21.97 -28.57 24.15
CA PRO A 580 21.49 -28.44 22.78
C PRO A 580 20.24 -29.29 22.48
N GLU A 581 20.19 -30.50 23.03
CA GLU A 581 19.09 -31.46 22.85
C GLU A 581 17.82 -30.99 23.57
N ALA A 582 17.96 -30.45 24.78
CA ALA A 582 16.86 -29.90 25.54
C ALA A 582 16.30 -28.61 24.90
N LYS A 583 17.15 -27.75 24.33
CA LYS A 583 16.75 -26.60 23.51
C LYS A 583 15.98 -27.03 22.27
N LEU A 584 16.46 -28.07 21.58
CA LEU A 584 15.83 -28.60 20.38
C LEU A 584 14.43 -29.16 20.67
N GLU A 585 14.25 -29.92 21.75
CA GLU A 585 12.93 -30.45 22.11
C GLU A 585 11.98 -29.36 22.66
N ALA A 586 12.51 -28.30 23.29
CA ALA A 586 11.71 -27.14 23.66
C ALA A 586 11.19 -26.38 22.42
N VAL A 587 12.04 -26.15 21.41
CA VAL A 587 11.64 -25.59 20.10
C VAL A 587 10.58 -26.48 19.42
N ARG A 588 10.79 -27.80 19.38
CA ARG A 588 9.80 -28.76 18.83
C ARG A 588 8.48 -28.75 19.60
N THR A 589 8.53 -28.59 20.92
CA THR A 589 7.34 -28.43 21.76
C THR A 589 6.61 -27.13 21.45
N ARG A 590 7.31 -25.98 21.34
CA ARG A 590 6.70 -24.71 20.93
C ARG A 590 6.13 -24.77 19.52
N LEU A 591 6.76 -25.46 18.57
CA LEU A 591 6.22 -25.63 17.21
C LEU A 591 4.89 -26.40 17.22
N ARG A 592 4.81 -27.52 17.96
CA ARG A 592 3.54 -28.26 18.16
C ARG A 592 2.49 -27.37 18.84
N GLN A 593 2.87 -26.54 19.80
CA GLN A 593 1.98 -25.56 20.45
C GLN A 593 1.50 -24.47 19.49
N ALA A 594 2.36 -23.93 18.62
CA ALA A 594 2.00 -22.93 17.60
C ALA A 594 1.00 -23.50 16.58
N ASP A 595 1.31 -24.68 16.02
CA ASP A 595 0.42 -25.39 15.09
C ASP A 595 -0.96 -25.65 15.74
N THR A 596 -0.99 -26.05 17.01
CA THR A 596 -2.23 -26.33 17.77
C THR A 596 -3.01 -25.06 18.10
N ALA A 597 -2.34 -24.02 18.61
CA ALA A 597 -2.96 -22.77 19.02
C ALA A 597 -3.61 -22.06 17.83
N VAL A 598 -2.90 -21.93 16.70
CA VAL A 598 -3.42 -21.26 15.51
C VAL A 598 -4.55 -22.07 14.86
N ALA A 599 -4.44 -23.41 14.79
CA ALA A 599 -5.52 -24.25 14.28
C ALA A 599 -6.80 -24.20 15.13
N GLY A 600 -6.68 -23.97 16.45
CA GLY A 600 -7.82 -23.83 17.37
C GLY A 600 -8.41 -22.42 17.48
N SER A 601 -7.73 -21.38 17.00
CA SER A 601 -8.10 -19.96 17.18
C SER A 601 -8.27 -19.15 15.89
N CYS A 602 -7.79 -19.66 14.75
CA CYS A 602 -7.90 -18.97 13.47
C CYS A 602 -8.82 -19.71 12.51
N SER A 603 -9.82 -18.99 12.00
CA SER A 603 -10.72 -19.43 10.94
C SER A 603 -10.84 -18.35 9.86
N ASP A 604 -11.12 -18.79 8.63
CA ASP A 604 -11.52 -17.87 7.54
C ASP A 604 -12.82 -17.14 7.96
N PRO A 605 -12.88 -15.80 7.86
CA PRO A 605 -14.09 -15.07 8.22
C PRO A 605 -15.22 -15.40 7.23
N ALA A 606 -16.43 -15.61 7.76
CA ALA A 606 -17.60 -15.94 6.96
C ALA A 606 -17.80 -14.95 5.78
N ASP A 607 -17.52 -13.67 6.01
CA ASP A 607 -17.51 -12.65 4.98
C ASP A 607 -16.36 -11.63 5.13
N VAL A 608 -16.05 -10.94 4.03
CA VAL A 608 -15.11 -9.83 3.94
C VAL A 608 -15.59 -8.65 4.77
N THR A 609 -14.68 -8.08 5.58
CA THR A 609 -14.88 -6.77 6.23
C THR A 609 -13.93 -5.77 5.58
N TRP A 610 -14.48 -4.70 4.99
CA TRP A 610 -13.71 -3.66 4.33
C TRP A 610 -14.10 -2.27 4.83
N ILE A 611 -13.10 -1.40 4.99
CA ILE A 611 -13.27 -0.02 5.41
C ILE A 611 -12.80 0.85 4.25
N ALA A 612 -13.73 1.51 3.58
CA ALA A 612 -13.43 2.37 2.44
C ALA A 612 -12.55 3.54 2.87
N GLU A 613 -11.33 3.61 2.33
CA GLU A 613 -10.40 4.71 2.58
C GLU A 613 -10.60 5.77 1.50
N ASP A 614 -11.32 6.82 1.87
CA ASP A 614 -11.37 8.07 1.14
C ASP A 614 -11.08 9.21 2.11
N PHE A 615 -9.87 9.76 1.99
CA PHE A 615 -9.36 10.91 2.75
C PHE A 615 -9.54 12.23 2.01
N THR A 616 -10.09 12.20 0.80
CA THR A 616 -10.33 13.38 -0.02
C THR A 616 -11.56 14.14 0.49
N ASP A 617 -11.58 15.43 0.17
CA ASP A 617 -12.72 16.32 0.36
C ASP A 617 -12.82 17.21 -0.89
N LYS A 618 -14.05 17.46 -1.37
CA LYS A 618 -14.31 18.30 -2.55
C LYS A 618 -13.74 19.73 -2.42
N VAL A 619 -13.66 20.22 -1.18
CA VAL A 619 -13.11 21.53 -0.84
C VAL A 619 -12.13 21.33 0.32
N PRO A 620 -10.86 20.95 0.06
CA PRO A 620 -9.95 20.42 1.07
C PRO A 620 -9.47 21.46 2.10
N TYR A 621 -9.76 22.74 1.87
CA TYR A 621 -9.41 23.84 2.76
C TYR A 621 -10.56 24.31 3.68
N GLU A 622 -11.81 23.90 3.46
CA GLU A 622 -12.93 24.36 4.28
C GLU A 622 -13.05 23.60 5.61
N PRO A 623 -13.15 24.30 6.76
CA PRO A 623 -13.43 23.66 8.04
C PRO A 623 -14.78 22.94 8.04
N ARG A 624 -14.73 21.63 8.35
CA ARG A 624 -15.90 20.74 8.28
C ARG A 624 -16.93 20.95 9.41
N GLY A 625 -16.53 21.62 10.49
CA GLY A 625 -17.45 22.24 11.45
C GLY A 625 -17.50 23.74 11.14
N HIS A 626 -18.69 24.35 11.13
CA HIS A 626 -18.89 25.75 10.69
C HIS A 626 -18.85 26.76 11.85
N ASP A 627 -18.93 26.26 13.09
CA ASP A 627 -18.96 26.98 14.37
C ASP A 627 -17.58 27.47 14.85
N TRP A 628 -16.48 26.95 14.29
CA TRP A 628 -15.10 27.29 14.66
C TRP A 628 -14.82 28.80 14.78
N ARG A 629 -15.47 29.62 13.93
CA ARG A 629 -15.35 31.09 13.94
C ARG A 629 -15.90 31.73 15.21
N GLN A 630 -16.89 31.10 15.84
CA GLN A 630 -17.52 31.51 17.11
C GLN A 630 -16.86 30.82 18.31
N ALA A 631 -16.22 29.67 18.10
CA ALA A 631 -15.50 28.95 19.16
C ALA A 631 -14.14 29.60 19.50
N ILE A 632 -13.37 30.05 18.50
CA ILE A 632 -12.09 30.75 18.73
C ILE A 632 -12.35 32.06 19.47
N GLY A 633 -11.67 32.26 20.60
CA GLY A 633 -11.88 33.43 21.47
C GLY A 633 -12.99 33.26 22.51
N HIS A 634 -13.64 32.10 22.60
CA HIS A 634 -14.69 31.83 23.58
C HIS A 634 -14.45 30.53 24.38
N GLY A 635 -14.95 30.51 25.62
CA GLY A 635 -14.92 29.33 26.50
C GLY A 635 -13.50 28.75 26.66
N PRO A 636 -13.28 27.43 26.44
CA PRO A 636 -11.96 26.83 26.60
C PRO A 636 -10.92 27.30 25.56
N PHE A 637 -11.34 28.03 24.52
CA PHE A 637 -10.49 28.53 23.44
C PHE A 637 -10.26 30.05 23.49
N GLU A 638 -10.66 30.73 24.57
CA GLU A 638 -10.47 32.17 24.75
C GLU A 638 -8.99 32.58 24.70
N PHE A 639 -8.10 31.75 25.26
CA PHE A 639 -6.64 31.98 25.25
C PHE A 639 -6.04 32.10 23.84
N LEU A 640 -6.70 31.56 22.81
CA LEU A 640 -6.22 31.62 21.42
C LEU A 640 -6.27 33.03 20.81
N THR A 641 -7.01 33.98 21.40
CA THR A 641 -7.07 35.39 20.95
C THR A 641 -6.33 36.34 21.89
N ARG A 642 -6.14 35.98 23.18
CA ARG A 642 -5.43 36.80 24.18
C ARG A 642 -3.97 37.14 23.81
N TYR A 643 -3.29 36.27 23.07
CA TYR A 643 -1.85 36.39 22.82
C TYR A 643 -1.54 36.86 21.38
N ALA A 644 -0.60 37.81 21.27
CA ALA A 644 -0.09 38.28 19.98
C ALA A 644 0.86 37.26 19.36
N ILE A 645 0.77 37.09 18.04
CA ILE A 645 1.80 36.42 17.22
C ILE A 645 2.68 37.52 16.65
N THR A 646 4.00 37.31 16.68
CA THR A 646 5.00 38.36 16.38
C THR A 646 6.13 37.78 15.53
N GLU A 647 6.94 38.64 14.90
CA GLU A 647 8.11 38.20 14.12
C GLU A 647 9.07 37.32 14.94
N ARG A 648 9.18 37.55 16.25
CA ARG A 648 9.98 36.70 17.15
C ARG A 648 9.49 35.24 17.23
N HIS A 649 8.20 34.99 17.01
CA HIS A 649 7.67 33.63 16.89
C HIS A 649 8.12 32.98 15.58
N GLU A 650 8.12 33.74 14.48
CA GLU A 650 8.55 33.23 13.17
C GLU A 650 10.07 32.99 13.12
N GLN A 651 10.86 33.91 13.67
CA GLN A 651 12.31 33.78 13.83
C GLN A 651 12.65 32.57 14.71
N LEU A 652 11.96 32.38 15.85
CA LEU A 652 12.18 31.22 16.71
C LEU A 652 11.79 29.92 16.01
N ALA A 653 10.64 29.86 15.32
CA ALA A 653 10.17 28.67 14.61
C ALA A 653 11.21 28.10 13.62
N LYS A 654 12.04 28.98 13.03
CA LYS A 654 13.09 28.69 12.04
C LYS A 654 14.49 28.54 12.64
N LYS A 655 14.71 28.95 13.90
CA LYS A 655 16.01 28.90 14.57
C LYS A 655 16.46 27.43 14.71
N ARG A 656 17.69 27.14 14.29
CA ARG A 656 18.27 25.79 14.41
C ARG A 656 18.90 25.59 15.78
N PHE A 657 18.60 24.46 16.41
CA PHE A 657 19.20 24.02 17.68
C PHE A 657 19.82 22.63 17.49
N PRO A 658 21.02 22.33 18.03
CA PRO A 658 21.51 20.97 18.11
C PRO A 658 20.67 20.22 19.15
N THR A 659 19.91 19.20 18.73
CA THR A 659 19.02 18.44 19.65
C THR A 659 19.42 16.97 19.82
N ASN A 660 20.21 16.42 18.89
CA ASN A 660 20.66 15.04 18.96
C ASN A 660 21.95 14.81 18.16
N TRP A 661 22.32 13.55 17.92
CA TRP A 661 23.32 13.13 16.95
C TRP A 661 22.65 12.43 15.75
N TRP A 662 23.18 12.63 14.55
CA TRP A 662 22.79 11.83 13.38
C TRP A 662 23.04 10.34 13.65
N GLN A 663 22.25 9.46 13.05
CA GLN A 663 22.60 8.05 12.99
C GLN A 663 23.56 7.84 11.81
N PRO A 664 24.83 7.48 12.04
CA PRO A 664 25.83 7.44 10.96
C PRO A 664 25.51 6.32 9.98
N LYS A 665 25.48 6.66 8.68
CA LYS A 665 25.41 5.73 7.55
C LYS A 665 26.65 5.89 6.68
N ARG A 666 27.06 4.82 5.99
CA ARG A 666 28.20 4.83 5.04
C ARG A 666 28.04 5.80 3.85
N VAL A 667 26.83 6.31 3.62
CA VAL A 667 26.47 7.23 2.52
C VAL A 667 26.39 8.71 2.95
N CYS A 668 26.77 9.04 4.20
CA CYS A 668 26.65 10.39 4.76
C CYS A 668 28.03 10.96 5.09
N SER A 669 28.35 12.13 4.52
CA SER A 669 29.63 12.82 4.69
C SER A 669 29.46 14.05 5.59
N PHE A 670 30.00 14.03 6.80
CA PHE A 670 29.79 15.09 7.80
C PHE A 670 30.96 16.08 7.84
N PRO A 671 30.71 17.40 8.03
CA PRO A 671 31.77 18.41 8.04
C PRO A 671 32.63 18.32 9.30
N THR A 672 33.95 18.13 9.14
CA THR A 672 34.89 18.08 10.25
C THR A 672 34.81 19.35 11.12
N ARG A 673 34.60 19.17 12.43
CA ARG A 673 34.56 20.24 13.43
C ARG A 673 35.32 19.80 14.68
N SER A 674 36.15 20.70 15.21
CA SER A 674 37.00 20.47 16.39
C SER A 674 36.38 20.95 17.70
N SER A 675 35.44 21.90 17.65
CA SER A 675 34.75 22.50 18.80
C SER A 675 33.24 22.20 18.80
N PRO A 676 32.57 22.31 19.97
CA PRO A 676 31.11 22.41 20.02
C PRO A 676 30.59 23.64 19.24
N PRO A 677 29.27 23.73 19.00
CA PRO A 677 28.66 24.88 18.31
C PRO A 677 28.75 26.17 19.13
N ASP A 678 28.81 27.31 18.45
CA ASP A 678 28.84 28.63 19.08
C ASP A 678 27.64 28.83 20.03
N GLY A 679 27.91 29.33 21.24
CA GLY A 679 26.90 29.53 22.28
C GLY A 679 26.54 28.30 23.11
N HIS A 680 27.17 27.14 22.88
CA HIS A 680 27.02 25.94 23.69
C HIS A 680 28.30 25.64 24.51
N ASP A 681 28.13 25.27 25.77
CA ASP A 681 29.21 24.84 26.68
C ASP A 681 28.84 23.51 27.34
N PRO A 682 29.22 22.37 26.72
CA PRO A 682 28.85 21.04 27.20
C PRO A 682 29.60 20.61 28.47
N TRP A 683 30.57 21.39 28.94
CA TRP A 683 31.29 21.11 30.18
C TRP A 683 30.64 21.81 31.37
N ASN A 684 30.27 23.09 31.20
CA ASN A 684 29.75 23.93 32.28
C ASN A 684 28.21 24.06 32.28
N ASP A 685 27.55 24.23 31.13
CA ASP A 685 26.09 24.38 31.07
C ASP A 685 25.39 23.02 31.15
N ALA A 686 24.54 22.85 32.17
CA ALA A 686 23.79 21.62 32.40
C ALA A 686 22.94 21.17 31.20
N ARG A 687 22.52 22.10 30.35
CA ARG A 687 21.66 21.86 29.18
C ARG A 687 22.41 21.30 27.97
N ASP A 688 23.75 21.37 27.97
CA ASP A 688 24.60 20.87 26.88
C ASP A 688 25.36 19.58 27.26
N LYS A 689 25.33 19.15 28.54
CA LYS A 689 26.04 17.94 29.04
C LYS A 689 25.67 16.63 28.35
N TRP A 690 24.59 16.60 27.58
CA TRP A 690 24.24 15.46 26.72
C TRP A 690 25.23 15.25 25.55
N MET A 691 25.96 16.29 25.14
CA MET A 691 26.93 16.22 24.04
C MET A 691 28.22 15.47 24.45
N VAL A 692 28.54 15.42 25.75
CA VAL A 692 29.75 14.78 26.28
C VAL A 692 29.42 13.54 27.11
N ASN A 693 30.37 12.62 27.22
CA ASN A 693 30.29 11.46 28.11
C ASN A 693 30.79 11.83 29.53
N ALA A 694 30.74 10.87 30.46
CA ALA A 694 31.12 11.08 31.85
C ALA A 694 32.60 11.47 32.07
N LEU A 695 33.44 11.37 31.04
CA LEU A 695 34.86 11.78 31.04
C LEU A 695 35.08 13.15 30.39
N GLY A 696 34.02 13.89 30.03
CA GLY A 696 34.10 15.19 29.36
C GLY A 696 34.45 15.13 27.87
N ASN A 697 34.61 13.93 27.30
CA ASN A 697 34.88 13.73 25.88
C ASN A 697 33.58 13.82 25.05
N PRO A 698 33.61 14.32 23.80
CA PRO A 698 32.43 14.32 22.92
C PRO A 698 31.88 12.90 22.70
N ARG A 699 30.55 12.75 22.62
CA ARG A 699 29.92 11.43 22.35
C ARG A 699 30.08 10.97 20.91
N ALA A 700 30.20 11.91 19.97
CA ALA A 700 30.51 11.69 18.56
C ALA A 700 31.22 12.94 18.01
N PRO A 701 31.81 12.90 16.79
CA PRO A 701 32.45 14.06 16.17
C PRO A 701 31.47 15.23 15.98
N TRP A 702 31.89 16.46 16.28
CA TRP A 702 31.02 17.66 16.27
C TRP A 702 30.33 17.99 14.93
N GLY A 703 30.77 17.38 13.82
CA GLY A 703 30.10 17.42 12.52
C GLY A 703 28.82 16.59 12.44
N GLU A 704 28.70 15.56 13.29
CA GLU A 704 27.57 14.61 13.34
C GLU A 704 26.44 15.10 14.27
N LEU A 705 26.49 16.35 14.74
CA LEU A 705 25.36 16.95 15.46
C LEU A 705 24.14 17.08 14.54
N TYR A 706 23.02 16.54 15.00
CA TYR A 706 21.71 16.70 14.38
C TYR A 706 21.04 17.98 14.88
N TYR A 707 20.57 18.80 13.94
CA TYR A 707 19.95 20.10 14.21
C TYR A 707 18.49 20.12 13.75
N SER A 708 17.57 20.34 14.69
CA SER A 708 16.16 20.58 14.42
C SER A 708 15.80 22.07 14.54
N THR A 709 14.56 22.43 14.19
CA THR A 709 13.95 23.74 14.49
C THR A 709 12.73 23.55 15.39
N PRO A 710 12.30 24.55 16.19
CA PRO A 710 11.07 24.46 16.97
C PRO A 710 9.85 24.12 16.13
N GLY A 711 9.73 24.67 14.92
CA GLY A 711 8.62 24.40 14.03
C GLY A 711 8.61 22.97 13.52
N ALA A 712 9.77 22.45 13.08
CA ALA A 712 9.91 21.07 12.65
C ALA A 712 9.64 20.09 13.80
N THR A 713 10.22 20.30 14.99
CA THR A 713 10.00 19.43 16.15
C THR A 713 8.54 19.46 16.62
N ALA A 714 7.90 20.63 16.67
CA ALA A 714 6.50 20.75 17.04
C ALA A 714 5.59 20.05 16.03
N TYR A 715 5.76 20.30 14.72
CA TYR A 715 4.93 19.65 13.71
C TYR A 715 5.15 18.15 13.64
N GLN A 716 6.40 17.69 13.53
CA GLN A 716 6.72 16.27 13.36
C GLN A 716 6.42 15.46 14.62
N GLY A 717 6.62 16.03 15.82
CA GLY A 717 6.35 15.32 17.07
C GLY A 717 4.89 15.31 17.49
N ILE A 718 4.12 16.36 17.19
CA ILE A 718 2.71 16.48 17.57
C ILE A 718 1.80 16.09 16.40
N CYS A 719 1.77 16.93 15.37
CA CYS A 719 0.72 16.94 14.35
C CYS A 719 0.88 15.84 13.30
N ALA A 720 2.11 15.51 12.91
CA ALA A 720 2.38 14.55 11.84
C ALA A 720 1.79 13.16 12.14
N ASN A 721 1.62 12.76 13.41
CA ASN A 721 1.01 11.48 13.79
C ASN A 721 -0.39 11.28 13.20
N CYS A 722 -1.14 12.37 12.95
CA CYS A 722 -2.38 12.33 12.17
C CYS A 722 -2.16 12.81 10.72
N HIS A 723 -1.45 13.92 10.51
CA HIS A 723 -1.38 14.62 9.21
C HIS A 723 -0.29 14.12 8.25
N GLY A 724 0.57 13.19 8.67
CA GLY A 724 1.71 12.68 7.92
C GLY A 724 2.91 13.64 7.94
N ARG A 725 4.13 13.12 7.73
CA ARG A 725 5.32 13.98 7.59
C ARG A 725 5.22 14.94 6.39
N ALA A 726 4.47 14.55 5.35
CA ALA A 726 4.17 15.35 4.17
C ALA A 726 2.97 16.30 4.33
N GLY A 727 2.19 16.20 5.42
CA GLY A 727 0.98 17.02 5.62
C GLY A 727 -0.22 16.60 4.76
N ASP A 728 -0.19 15.40 4.18
CA ASP A 728 -1.18 14.84 3.23
C ASP A 728 -2.39 14.13 3.89
N GLY A 729 -2.33 13.89 5.20
CA GLY A 729 -3.32 13.13 5.95
C GLY A 729 -3.25 11.61 5.77
N GLN A 730 -2.27 11.06 5.05
CA GLN A 730 -2.20 9.65 4.63
C GLN A 730 -1.56 8.73 5.69
N THR A 731 -2.03 8.81 6.94
CA THR A 731 -1.40 8.11 8.08
C THR A 731 -2.15 6.86 8.52
N GLY A 732 -1.44 5.95 9.21
CA GLY A 732 -2.07 4.81 9.89
C GLY A 732 -3.12 5.26 10.92
N ALA A 733 -2.86 6.36 11.63
CA ALA A 733 -3.82 6.93 12.57
C ALA A 733 -5.06 7.50 11.86
N ALA A 734 -4.91 8.19 10.72
CA ALA A 734 -6.03 8.68 9.91
C ALA A 734 -6.91 7.54 9.41
N LYS A 735 -6.30 6.45 8.91
CA LYS A 735 -7.01 5.22 8.52
C LYS A 735 -7.84 4.66 9.68
N VAL A 736 -7.24 4.55 10.88
CA VAL A 736 -7.95 4.06 12.07
C VAL A 736 -9.01 5.04 12.60
N LEU A 737 -8.85 6.36 12.41
CA LEU A 737 -9.87 7.35 12.77
C LEU A 737 -11.12 7.22 11.87
N VAL A 738 -10.92 7.07 10.56
CA VAL A 738 -12.00 6.83 9.58
C VAL A 738 -12.72 5.49 9.83
N ALA A 739 -12.00 4.48 10.33
CA ALA A 739 -12.56 3.21 10.80
C ALA A 739 -13.42 3.38 12.07
N LEU A 740 -12.84 3.92 13.15
CA LEU A 740 -13.46 3.99 14.48
C LEU A 740 -14.71 4.88 14.53
N ASN A 741 -14.64 6.06 13.92
CA ASN A 741 -15.67 7.10 14.08
C ASN A 741 -15.95 7.92 12.81
N GLY A 742 -15.31 7.57 11.68
CA GLY A 742 -15.48 8.30 10.41
C GLY A 742 -14.73 9.64 10.34
N GLY A 743 -13.98 10.01 11.38
CA GLY A 743 -13.21 11.25 11.43
C GLY A 743 -12.11 11.27 10.37
N ARG A 744 -12.22 12.21 9.42
CA ARG A 744 -11.19 12.44 8.39
C ARG A 744 -10.13 13.41 8.91
N VAL A 745 -8.86 13.08 8.77
CA VAL A 745 -7.78 14.06 8.94
C VAL A 745 -7.79 15.03 7.74
N ALA A 746 -7.24 16.24 7.91
CA ALA A 746 -7.11 17.20 6.81
C ALA A 746 -5.75 17.07 6.12
N ASN A 747 -5.75 17.05 4.78
CA ASN A 747 -4.55 17.34 3.99
C ASN A 747 -4.26 18.84 4.13
N LEU A 748 -3.20 19.19 4.86
CA LEU A 748 -2.82 20.56 5.16
C LEU A 748 -2.18 21.26 3.95
N VAL A 749 -1.41 20.53 3.13
CA VAL A 749 -0.65 21.10 2.00
C VAL A 749 -1.55 21.40 0.81
N SER A 750 -2.49 20.51 0.46
CA SER A 750 -3.50 20.79 -0.58
C SER A 750 -4.69 21.59 -0.03
N GLY A 751 -4.95 21.49 1.27
CA GLY A 751 -5.99 22.25 1.97
C GLY A 751 -5.51 23.63 2.40
N MET A 752 -5.40 23.88 3.71
CA MET A 752 -5.20 25.22 4.29
C MET A 752 -3.98 26.00 3.76
N PHE A 753 -2.86 25.34 3.48
CA PHE A 753 -1.65 25.98 2.93
C PHE A 753 -1.56 25.93 1.41
N GLY A 754 -2.56 25.34 0.75
CA GLY A 754 -2.64 25.25 -0.71
C GLY A 754 -3.25 26.48 -1.36
N ALA A 755 -3.67 26.29 -2.60
CA ALA A 755 -4.42 27.27 -3.37
C ALA A 755 -5.57 26.59 -4.13
N THR A 756 -6.60 27.35 -4.48
CA THR A 756 -7.70 26.94 -5.36
C THR A 756 -7.92 28.05 -6.37
N ASP A 757 -7.97 27.69 -7.66
CA ASP A 757 -8.03 28.62 -8.80
C ASP A 757 -6.94 29.72 -8.77
N GLY A 758 -5.78 29.41 -8.21
CA GLY A 758 -4.64 30.33 -8.04
C GLY A 758 -4.73 31.25 -6.80
N VAL A 759 -5.82 31.23 -6.06
CA VAL A 759 -6.01 32.00 -4.81
C VAL A 759 -5.54 31.18 -3.61
N SER A 760 -4.75 31.76 -2.70
CA SER A 760 -4.27 31.05 -1.51
C SER A 760 -5.38 30.80 -0.50
N ASN A 761 -5.47 29.55 -0.03
CA ASN A 761 -6.51 29.07 0.88
C ASN A 761 -6.40 29.68 2.29
N LEU A 762 -5.25 30.25 2.66
CA LEU A 762 -5.03 30.96 3.93
C LEU A 762 -5.97 32.17 4.11
N GLY A 763 -6.40 32.81 3.00
CA GLY A 763 -7.29 33.98 3.03
C GLY A 763 -8.65 33.70 3.70
N LEU A 764 -9.14 32.46 3.66
CA LEU A 764 -10.37 32.04 4.36
C LEU A 764 -10.25 32.20 5.88
N PHE A 765 -9.04 32.07 6.42
CA PHE A 765 -8.76 32.04 7.85
C PHE A 765 -8.27 33.38 8.39
N ASP A 766 -7.33 34.01 7.68
CA ASP A 766 -6.78 35.31 8.08
C ASP A 766 -7.79 36.47 7.92
N SER A 767 -8.93 36.23 7.25
CA SER A 767 -10.06 37.17 7.20
C SER A 767 -10.72 37.49 8.56
N LEU A 768 -10.45 36.69 9.61
CA LEU A 768 -11.03 36.87 10.94
C LEU A 768 -10.22 37.79 11.85
N ASN A 769 -8.89 37.72 11.79
CA ASN A 769 -7.94 38.48 12.59
C ASN A 769 -6.50 38.20 12.12
N PRO A 770 -5.51 39.02 12.51
CA PRO A 770 -4.10 38.76 12.22
C PRO A 770 -3.65 37.37 12.70
N HIS A 771 -3.14 36.58 11.75
CA HIS A 771 -2.75 35.18 11.91
C HIS A 771 -3.91 34.22 12.26
N GLY A 772 -5.11 34.49 11.74
CA GLY A 772 -6.28 33.61 11.89
C GLY A 772 -6.04 32.16 11.47
N ALA A 773 -5.20 31.90 10.45
CA ALA A 773 -4.78 30.54 10.07
C ALA A 773 -3.99 29.82 11.17
N ALA A 774 -3.09 30.53 11.86
CA ALA A 774 -2.34 30.00 13.00
C ALA A 774 -3.26 29.70 14.19
N ARG A 775 -4.22 30.59 14.45
CA ARG A 775 -5.21 30.41 15.54
C ARG A 775 -6.18 29.26 15.24
N TYR A 776 -6.57 29.06 13.99
CA TYR A 776 -7.37 27.88 13.58
C TYR A 776 -6.59 26.57 13.74
N LEU A 777 -5.31 26.53 13.35
CA LEU A 777 -4.47 25.34 13.59
C LEU A 777 -4.36 25.05 15.09
N ALA A 778 -4.08 26.07 15.90
CA ALA A 778 -4.00 25.95 17.35
C ALA A 778 -5.34 25.54 17.98
N TYR A 779 -6.48 26.01 17.46
CA TYR A 779 -7.83 25.59 17.85
C TYR A 779 -8.05 24.10 17.61
N MET A 780 -7.89 23.63 16.37
CA MET A 780 -8.07 22.23 16.00
C MET A 780 -7.17 21.31 16.84
N ALA A 781 -5.90 21.69 17.01
CA ALA A 781 -4.92 20.91 17.76
C ALA A 781 -5.11 21.00 19.30
N SER A 782 -5.80 22.02 19.82
CA SER A 782 -6.14 22.17 21.25
C SER A 782 -7.46 21.49 21.64
N GLY A 783 -8.14 20.80 20.72
CA GLY A 783 -9.41 20.10 20.99
C GLY A 783 -10.64 20.73 20.33
N GLY A 784 -10.48 21.62 19.34
CA GLY A 784 -11.56 22.14 18.50
C GLY A 784 -12.19 21.10 17.54
N THR A 785 -11.86 19.83 17.70
CA THR A 785 -12.45 18.70 16.96
C THR A 785 -13.51 18.01 17.81
N THR A 786 -14.67 17.69 17.21
CA THR A 786 -15.74 16.91 17.85
C THR A 786 -15.44 15.40 17.91
N VAL A 787 -14.33 14.97 17.31
CA VAL A 787 -13.93 13.55 17.23
C VAL A 787 -13.34 13.07 18.55
N GLN A 788 -13.98 12.08 19.18
CA GLN A 788 -13.47 11.46 20.41
C GLN A 788 -12.35 10.45 20.12
N PHE A 789 -11.22 10.61 20.81
CA PHE A 789 -10.11 9.67 20.79
C PHE A 789 -10.31 8.59 21.86
N THR A 790 -10.67 7.37 21.44
CA THR A 790 -10.92 6.25 22.37
C THR A 790 -9.61 5.58 22.80
N PRO A 791 -9.60 4.78 23.89
CA PRO A 791 -8.41 4.00 24.28
C PRO A 791 -7.91 3.07 23.15
N GLU A 792 -8.81 2.56 22.30
CA GLU A 792 -8.47 1.76 21.13
C GLU A 792 -7.73 2.60 20.07
N PHE A 793 -8.20 3.83 19.78
CA PHE A 793 -7.45 4.77 18.93
C PHE A 793 -6.06 5.05 19.49
N MET A 794 -5.97 5.35 20.80
CA MET A 794 -4.69 5.61 21.47
C MET A 794 -3.77 4.37 21.47
N SER A 795 -4.33 3.16 21.42
CA SER A 795 -3.55 1.92 21.23
C SER A 795 -3.09 1.72 19.77
N ALA A 796 -3.81 2.27 18.80
CA ALA A 796 -3.46 2.21 17.38
C ALA A 796 -2.55 3.36 16.94
N TRP A 797 -2.36 4.37 17.80
CA TRP A 797 -1.40 5.45 17.64
C TRP A 797 0.03 4.89 17.60
N ILE A 798 0.82 5.31 16.60
CA ILE A 798 2.22 4.91 16.44
C ILE A 798 3.05 6.16 16.17
N LYS A 799 4.02 6.43 17.06
CA LYS A 799 4.98 7.54 16.99
C LYS A 799 5.67 7.62 15.63
N TYR A 800 5.69 8.82 15.02
CA TYR A 800 6.55 9.09 13.87
C TYR A 800 7.96 9.57 14.24
N GLY A 801 8.92 8.66 14.09
CA GLY A 801 10.34 8.97 14.12
C GLY A 801 10.90 9.38 15.48
N GLU A 802 12.12 9.91 15.47
CA GLU A 802 12.88 10.26 16.68
C GLU A 802 12.80 11.75 16.99
N VAL A 803 11.63 12.14 17.49
CA VAL A 803 11.28 13.49 17.94
C VAL A 803 11.46 13.66 19.46
N ASP A 804 11.68 14.89 19.90
CA ASP A 804 11.96 15.21 21.30
C ASP A 804 10.73 15.16 22.25
N ILE A 805 9.53 15.03 21.68
CA ILE A 805 8.26 14.96 22.43
C ILE A 805 7.68 13.54 22.30
N ASP A 806 7.24 12.96 23.42
CA ASP A 806 6.38 11.78 23.42
C ASP A 806 5.02 12.11 24.05
N PHE A 807 3.94 11.56 23.49
CA PHE A 807 2.64 11.55 24.16
C PHE A 807 2.64 10.45 25.24
N SER A 808 2.12 10.75 26.43
CA SER A 808 2.04 9.73 27.49
C SER A 808 1.05 8.62 27.12
N PRO A 809 1.33 7.34 27.42
CA PRO A 809 0.30 6.30 27.39
C PRO A 809 -0.65 6.37 28.60
N ARG A 810 -0.39 7.21 29.63
CA ARG A 810 -1.12 7.18 30.90
C ARG A 810 -2.27 8.18 30.96
N ALA A 811 -3.48 7.70 31.26
CA ALA A 811 -4.67 8.53 31.44
C ALA A 811 -4.49 9.67 32.46
N SER A 812 -3.69 9.47 33.52
CA SER A 812 -3.33 10.50 34.51
C SER A 812 -2.74 11.76 33.88
N ASP A 813 -1.88 11.58 32.88
CA ASP A 813 -1.07 12.65 32.29
C ASP A 813 -1.91 13.43 31.27
N TRP A 814 -2.81 12.73 30.56
CA TRP A 814 -3.86 13.35 29.73
C TRP A 814 -4.87 14.14 30.56
N SER A 815 -5.25 13.68 31.74
CA SER A 815 -6.10 14.45 32.66
C SER A 815 -5.40 15.73 33.17
N LYS A 816 -4.06 15.73 33.22
CA LYS A 816 -3.25 16.89 33.65
C LYS A 816 -3.02 17.91 32.52
N TRP A 817 -2.72 17.45 31.31
CA TRP A 817 -2.32 18.31 30.19
C TRP A 817 -3.39 18.52 29.12
N GLY A 818 -4.44 17.70 29.09
CA GLY A 818 -5.54 17.74 28.13
C GLY A 818 -5.43 16.66 27.05
N ALA A 819 -6.52 15.96 26.78
CA ALA A 819 -6.65 14.91 25.77
C ALA A 819 -6.77 15.46 24.32
N ASN A 820 -5.80 16.28 23.92
CA ASN A 820 -5.72 16.88 22.59
C ASN A 820 -4.26 16.85 22.07
N MET A 821 -4.03 17.27 20.82
CA MET A 821 -2.70 17.19 20.20
C MET A 821 -1.68 18.09 20.92
N LEU A 822 -2.02 19.36 21.18
CA LEU A 822 -1.10 20.29 21.84
C LEU A 822 -0.91 20.01 23.34
N GLY A 823 -1.66 19.07 23.93
CA GLY A 823 -1.42 18.52 25.27
C GLY A 823 -0.01 17.95 25.45
N ALA A 824 0.60 17.39 24.39
CA ALA A 824 2.01 17.00 24.42
C ALA A 824 2.97 18.20 24.53
N GLY A 825 2.69 19.28 23.80
CA GLY A 825 3.45 20.54 23.92
C GLY A 825 3.32 21.17 25.31
N ARG A 826 2.10 21.15 25.87
CA ARG A 826 1.85 21.58 27.25
C ARG A 826 2.60 20.71 28.27
N GLY A 827 2.63 19.39 28.06
CA GLY A 827 3.41 18.46 28.89
C GLY A 827 4.91 18.67 28.81
N ALA A 828 5.45 18.91 27.60
CA ALA A 828 6.86 19.30 27.43
C ALA A 828 7.20 20.58 28.20
N CYS A 829 6.35 21.61 28.12
CA CYS A 829 6.56 22.85 28.86
C CYS A 829 6.38 22.70 30.37
N ASP A 830 5.48 21.85 30.86
CA ASP A 830 5.37 21.50 32.28
C ASP A 830 6.60 20.74 32.81
N LEU A 831 7.23 19.92 31.96
CA LEU A 831 8.51 19.27 32.25
C LEU A 831 9.69 20.25 32.28
N ILE A 832 9.73 21.24 31.37
CA ILE A 832 10.73 22.33 31.40
C ILE A 832 10.56 23.18 32.67
N ARG A 833 9.33 23.56 33.00
CA ARG A 833 8.95 24.31 34.21
C ARG A 833 9.46 23.65 35.49
N THR A 834 9.44 22.32 35.55
CA THR A 834 9.92 21.52 36.69
C THR A 834 11.37 21.04 36.58
N GLY A 835 12.09 21.37 35.50
CA GLY A 835 13.47 20.92 35.27
C GLY A 835 13.61 19.42 34.95
N ASN A 836 12.51 18.74 34.63
CA ASN A 836 12.47 17.30 34.39
C ASN A 836 12.52 16.91 32.90
N PHE A 837 12.41 17.87 31.97
CA PHE A 837 12.51 17.58 30.53
C PHE A 837 13.89 17.01 30.18
N GLY A 838 13.92 15.93 29.39
CA GLY A 838 15.17 15.24 29.02
C GLY A 838 15.88 14.52 30.19
N THR A 839 15.29 14.46 31.39
CA THR A 839 15.85 13.67 32.49
C THR A 839 15.54 12.19 32.31
N ALA A 840 16.36 11.31 32.90
CA ALA A 840 16.12 9.87 32.93
C ALA A 840 14.99 9.44 33.92
N SER A 841 14.11 10.37 34.32
CA SER A 841 13.06 10.13 35.31
C SER A 841 12.15 8.95 34.92
N ALA A 842 11.70 8.21 35.94
CA ALA A 842 10.67 7.20 35.78
C ALA A 842 9.31 7.84 35.41
N GLU A 843 9.05 9.05 35.89
CA GLU A 843 7.76 9.74 35.74
C GLU A 843 7.92 11.22 35.35
N PRO A 844 6.98 11.76 34.56
CA PRO A 844 6.01 11.05 33.71
C PRO A 844 6.71 10.40 32.49
N PRO A 845 6.24 9.25 31.97
CA PRO A 845 6.87 8.54 30.84
C PRO A 845 6.89 9.27 29.48
N SER A 846 6.29 10.45 29.37
CA SER A 846 6.20 11.27 28.15
C SER A 846 7.44 12.12 27.88
N GLY A 847 8.37 12.23 28.85
CA GLY A 847 9.70 12.72 28.55
C GLY A 847 10.44 11.65 27.77
N ASN A 848 10.68 11.87 26.46
CA ASN A 848 11.62 11.03 25.71
C ASN A 848 12.98 11.10 26.42
N ARG A 849 13.39 10.02 27.09
CA ARG A 849 14.59 9.99 27.94
C ARG A 849 15.90 10.22 27.15
N ASN A 850 15.83 10.19 25.81
CA ASN A 850 16.95 10.46 24.91
C ASN A 850 16.91 11.88 24.31
N ALA A 851 15.84 12.67 24.53
CA ALA A 851 15.63 14.01 24.00
C ALA A 851 16.36 15.13 24.77
N VAL A 852 17.51 14.79 25.37
CA VAL A 852 18.21 15.66 26.32
C VAL A 852 18.74 16.94 25.65
N GLY A 853 19.00 16.91 24.33
CA GLY A 853 19.40 18.10 23.57
C GLY A 853 18.26 19.07 23.24
N GLY A 854 17.00 18.65 23.38
CA GLY A 854 15.85 19.53 23.17
C GLY A 854 15.72 20.64 24.21
N VAL A 855 16.37 20.55 25.37
CA VAL A 855 16.10 21.42 26.54
C VAL A 855 16.15 22.91 26.21
N ARG A 856 17.25 23.43 25.61
CA ARG A 856 17.37 24.87 25.25
C ARG A 856 16.27 25.34 24.29
N MET A 857 15.95 24.51 23.31
CA MET A 857 14.92 24.79 22.31
C MET A 857 13.54 24.90 22.97
N TRP A 858 13.23 23.98 23.88
CA TRP A 858 11.98 23.98 24.64
C TRP A 858 11.91 25.12 25.67
N GLU A 859 13.01 25.47 26.35
CA GLU A 859 13.08 26.67 27.19
C GLU A 859 12.67 27.93 26.41
N GLU A 860 13.24 28.15 25.22
CA GLU A 860 12.91 29.32 24.39
C GLU A 860 11.45 29.30 23.89
N VAL A 861 10.92 28.16 23.45
CA VAL A 861 9.51 28.05 22.98
C VAL A 861 8.52 28.28 24.12
N CYS A 862 8.71 27.61 25.25
CA CYS A 862 7.79 27.68 26.39
C CYS A 862 7.82 29.06 27.06
N THR A 863 8.94 29.79 26.99
CA THR A 863 9.11 31.11 27.61
C THR A 863 9.03 32.31 26.65
N LEU A 864 8.86 32.10 25.35
CA LEU A 864 8.68 33.20 24.38
C LEU A 864 7.48 34.08 24.78
N ASP A 865 7.82 35.30 25.23
CA ASP A 865 6.92 36.30 25.81
C ASP A 865 6.10 35.80 27.03
N ASN A 866 6.51 34.68 27.63
CA ASN A 866 5.78 33.89 28.62
C ASN A 866 6.66 33.59 29.84
N VAL A 867 6.85 34.60 30.70
CA VAL A 867 7.88 34.58 31.77
C VAL A 867 7.63 33.45 32.78
N LEU A 868 8.64 32.60 32.98
CA LEU A 868 8.64 31.51 33.96
C LEU A 868 8.96 32.03 35.37
N THR A 869 7.94 32.56 36.05
CA THR A 869 8.02 33.11 37.42
C THR A 869 8.07 32.03 38.50
N ASP A 870 8.45 32.40 39.72
CA ASP A 870 8.53 31.45 40.85
C ASP A 870 7.15 30.87 41.23
N ALA A 871 6.07 31.65 41.09
CA ALA A 871 4.69 31.16 41.24
C ALA A 871 4.37 30.06 40.21
N VAL A 872 4.84 30.20 38.97
CA VAL A 872 4.68 29.16 37.93
C VAL A 872 5.58 27.95 38.24
N ARG A 873 6.81 28.15 38.74
CA ARG A 873 7.71 27.05 39.15
C ARG A 873 7.12 26.23 40.31
N SER A 874 6.59 26.89 41.35
CA SER A 874 5.93 26.23 42.47
C SER A 874 4.56 25.62 42.11
N GLY A 875 3.99 26.01 40.96
CA GLY A 875 2.71 25.47 40.46
C GLY A 875 1.47 26.14 41.05
N GLN A 876 1.58 27.43 41.40
CA GLN A 876 0.47 28.22 41.93
C GLN A 876 -0.54 28.58 40.83
N GLU A 877 -1.81 28.33 41.08
CA GLU A 877 -2.92 28.74 40.22
C GLU A 877 -3.42 30.16 40.56
N PRO A 878 -3.98 30.92 39.60
CA PRO A 878 -4.21 30.56 38.18
C PRO A 878 -2.97 30.70 37.27
N SER A 879 -1.85 31.20 37.81
CA SER A 879 -0.65 31.53 37.05
C SER A 879 -0.06 30.33 36.30
N LEU A 880 -0.10 29.14 36.89
CA LEU A 880 0.32 27.90 36.24
C LEU A 880 -0.56 27.59 35.02
N THR A 881 -1.88 27.63 35.14
CA THR A 881 -2.80 27.38 34.03
C THR A 881 -2.63 28.39 32.91
N GLU A 882 -2.50 29.69 33.22
CA GLU A 882 -2.29 30.73 32.20
C GLU A 882 -0.95 30.55 31.46
N TRP A 883 0.15 30.34 32.20
CA TRP A 883 1.47 30.10 31.62
C TRP A 883 1.49 28.85 30.73
N LEU A 884 0.81 27.78 31.15
CA LEU A 884 0.70 26.55 30.35
C LEU A 884 -0.20 26.72 29.12
N GLN A 885 -1.29 27.50 29.19
CA GLN A 885 -2.10 27.85 28.01
C GLN A 885 -1.30 28.66 26.99
N ARG A 886 -0.47 29.60 27.45
CA ARG A 886 0.38 30.41 26.57
C ARG A 886 1.53 29.59 25.97
N ALA A 887 2.17 28.73 26.76
CA ALA A 887 3.15 27.77 26.25
C ALA A 887 2.54 26.82 25.20
N GLN A 888 1.33 26.30 25.44
CA GLN A 888 0.58 25.48 24.48
C GLN A 888 0.30 26.25 23.17
N PHE A 889 -0.09 27.52 23.27
CA PHE A 889 -0.29 28.41 22.13
C PHE A 889 1.01 28.62 21.33
N ASN A 890 2.12 28.94 22.00
CA ASN A 890 3.43 29.12 21.36
C ASN A 890 3.83 27.90 20.53
N VAL A 891 3.66 26.68 21.06
CA VAL A 891 3.97 25.43 20.34
C VAL A 891 3.12 25.25 19.09
N GLY A 892 1.81 25.56 19.15
CA GLY A 892 0.94 25.55 17.97
C GLY A 892 1.37 26.56 16.90
N VAL A 893 1.85 27.73 17.33
CA VAL A 893 2.38 28.77 16.44
C VAL A 893 3.72 28.34 15.80
N MET A 894 4.61 27.64 16.51
CA MET A 894 5.82 27.07 15.90
C MET A 894 5.48 26.08 14.78
N ALA A 895 4.54 25.16 15.03
CA ALA A 895 4.09 24.18 14.03
C ALA A 895 3.43 24.87 12.82
N TYR A 896 2.66 25.94 13.03
CA TYR A 896 2.08 26.75 11.96
C TYR A 896 3.15 27.34 11.03
N PHE A 897 4.22 27.95 11.57
CA PHE A 897 5.26 28.57 10.74
C PHE A 897 6.03 27.54 9.90
N TYR A 898 6.36 26.36 10.46
CA TYR A 898 6.96 25.27 9.69
C TYR A 898 6.04 24.78 8.56
N LEU A 899 4.74 24.64 8.83
CA LEU A 899 3.76 24.26 7.82
C LEU A 899 3.63 25.32 6.70
N ARG A 900 3.54 26.60 7.08
CA ARG A 900 3.40 27.74 6.16
C ARG A 900 4.63 27.90 5.27
N ASP A 901 5.82 27.80 5.85
CA ASP A 901 7.06 28.23 5.19
C ASP A 901 7.90 27.11 4.63
N GLU A 902 7.89 25.91 5.22
CA GLU A 902 8.69 24.77 4.77
C GLU A 902 7.81 23.72 4.09
N LEU A 903 6.82 23.14 4.80
CA LEU A 903 6.08 21.98 4.29
C LEU A 903 5.17 22.30 3.08
N SER A 904 4.66 23.54 2.99
CA SER A 904 3.92 24.04 1.82
C SER A 904 4.71 23.95 0.50
N ARG A 905 6.04 23.90 0.54
CA ARG A 905 6.91 23.76 -0.64
C ARG A 905 6.99 22.33 -1.17
N GLY A 906 6.32 21.37 -0.53
CA GLY A 906 6.24 19.98 -0.95
C GLY A 906 7.30 19.05 -0.35
N ALA A 907 7.32 17.80 -0.80
CA ALA A 907 8.01 16.70 -0.12
C ALA A 907 9.54 16.85 0.00
N SER A 908 10.19 17.65 -0.86
CA SER A 908 11.62 17.97 -0.78
C SER A 908 11.98 18.95 0.34
N ALA A 909 10.99 19.63 0.94
CA ALA A 909 11.17 20.54 2.06
C ALA A 909 10.75 19.93 3.42
N ILE A 910 10.47 18.62 3.47
CA ILE A 910 10.25 17.91 4.74
C ILE A 910 11.58 17.88 5.51
N HIS A 911 11.61 18.45 6.72
CA HIS A 911 12.80 18.39 7.58
C HIS A 911 13.24 16.92 7.81
N PRO A 912 14.51 16.58 7.53
CA PRO A 912 15.01 15.21 7.63
C PRO A 912 15.05 14.75 9.08
N LEU A 913 14.70 13.50 9.36
CA LEU A 913 14.92 12.90 10.68
C LEU A 913 16.41 12.59 10.88
N ARG A 914 16.85 12.42 12.12
CA ARG A 914 18.26 12.04 12.44
C ARG A 914 18.71 10.70 11.80
N THR A 915 17.76 9.91 11.30
CA THR A 915 17.93 8.65 10.58
C THR A 915 18.01 8.82 9.05
N GLU A 916 17.94 10.05 8.52
CA GLU A 916 17.88 10.40 7.08
C GLU A 916 19.02 11.37 6.69
N CYS A 917 20.25 11.14 7.16
CA CYS A 917 21.39 12.01 6.85
C CYS A 917 21.66 12.19 5.35
N GLU A 918 21.31 11.20 4.52
CA GLU A 918 21.36 11.24 3.05
C GLU A 918 20.38 12.23 2.41
N ARG A 919 19.46 12.82 3.19
CA ARG A 919 18.57 13.92 2.76
C ARG A 919 19.02 15.28 3.29
N GLY A 920 19.69 15.30 4.45
CA GLY A 920 20.03 16.51 5.20
C GLY A 920 21.47 17.00 5.03
N VAL A 921 22.33 16.19 4.41
CA VAL A 921 23.75 16.45 4.22
C VAL A 921 24.15 16.05 2.80
N THR A 922 25.09 16.78 2.20
CA THR A 922 25.61 16.47 0.85
C THR A 922 26.27 15.08 0.85
N PRO A 923 25.97 14.21 -0.13
CA PRO A 923 26.68 12.93 -0.31
C PRO A 923 28.14 13.14 -0.73
#